data_AF-A0A927QXS7-F1
#
_entry.id   AF-A0A927QXS7-F1
#
_cell.length_a   1.000
_cell.length_b   1.000
_cell.length_c   1.000
_cell.angle_alpha   90.00
_cell.angle_beta   90.00
_cell.angle_gamma   90.00
#
_symmetry.space_group_name_H-M   'P 1'
#
loop_
_entity.id
_entity.type
_entity.pdbx_description
1 polymer ?
#
loop_
_entity_poly.entity_id
_entity_poly.type
_entity_poly.pdbx_seq_one_letter_code
_entity_poly.pdbx_strand_id
1 'polypeptide(L)'
;MNRLMRSATRKKREYMIEVALRLFIEHGYEQVSVDDIIAATNTSKGTFYHYFKGKDEILREIYRKQIHTISEWAVKKPSQVQSLEGHINRLFLDLASNIQAYPRLVRSLIALSLQNESVKNIEDEQFQLLYDRLLYWLPEPNKVRLLITAYRGTLWMWCSQEEMDLPDLMRSNLAWVWSGLRLEQQESSISVETRQAGPEAAWLAHSAKEEKKMRIAIIGGGLAGLTAAAYLSEQPGVEGILFERSPQLGGRAFTYEKAGFTLNYGAHAIYGIDRHEISTMERELGLSFSSKQVDKRRVMYAKHDQLTPAPLDFVNLMRTELLNTMQKVRFVGEITAIIAHIHNVKNYETLGDYLAHSDADEDVKELWEHLVCSNFFITPEEARKVPGPVISEYYHNLFLSSRPVNYILGSWAVITNQLRQKIEISGRWELALQEGVESIQYADRKYQLKTKNREECFDRVIFAMPVQQTCKLLKGTPWEPFLAPYENNTATEVMVYDIGLKRVVASPFSYISDMDNKLFISDVSATDHTLVPEGGQLLQGIAYLSDSFADEQERKDYLEKKTKQMEDLFDHYYPGWRDETAVKRVSKKAMVASVKNIVTNELLPTRLDHVPFYFCGDGCVGKGELAERAFSSARLVAKSIIEDLKVPAKV
;
A
#
# COMPACT_ATOMS: atom_id res chain seq x y z
N MET A 1 -41.20 37.15 1.24
CA MET A 1 -40.74 38.00 2.37
C MET A 1 -39.52 37.47 3.14
N ASN A 2 -39.06 36.21 2.96
CA ASN A 2 -38.06 35.57 3.86
C ASN A 2 -36.56 35.66 3.48
N ARG A 3 -36.19 36.12 2.27
CA ARG A 3 -34.77 36.18 1.83
C ARG A 3 -34.13 37.58 2.02
N LEU A 4 -34.92 38.64 1.79
CA LEU A 4 -34.49 40.04 1.96
C LEU A 4 -34.33 40.42 3.44
N MET A 5 -35.25 39.98 4.33
CA MET A 5 -35.11 40.22 5.77
C MET A 5 -33.87 39.54 6.36
N ARG A 6 -33.59 38.28 6.00
CA ARG A 6 -32.37 37.57 6.45
C ARG A 6 -31.07 38.27 6.01
N SER A 7 -31.06 38.85 4.81
CA SER A 7 -29.92 39.63 4.30
C SER A 7 -29.73 40.95 5.06
N ALA A 8 -30.82 41.67 5.34
CA ALA A 8 -30.79 42.91 6.12
C ALA A 8 -30.35 42.69 7.58
N THR A 9 -30.84 41.62 8.21
CA THR A 9 -30.44 41.17 9.56
C THR A 9 -28.94 40.86 9.62
N ARG A 10 -28.41 40.15 8.61
CA ARG A 10 -26.97 39.82 8.51
C ARG A 10 -26.09 41.07 8.35
N LYS A 11 -26.44 41.97 7.44
CA LYS A 11 -25.71 43.23 7.23
C LYS A 11 -25.67 44.11 8.48
N LYS A 12 -26.80 44.19 9.21
CA LYS A 12 -26.89 45.00 10.43
C LYS A 12 -26.03 44.43 11.56
N ARG A 13 -26.00 43.10 11.68
CA ARG A 13 -25.13 42.39 12.62
C ARG A 13 -23.65 42.60 12.30
N GLU A 14 -23.24 42.42 11.05
CA GLU A 14 -21.86 42.66 10.59
C GLU A 14 -21.40 44.10 10.85
N TYR A 15 -22.25 45.09 10.56
CA TYR A 15 -21.99 46.50 10.85
C TYR A 15 -21.77 46.77 12.35
N MET A 16 -22.56 46.15 13.23
CA MET A 16 -22.37 46.30 14.68
C MET A 16 -21.01 45.77 15.14
N ILE A 17 -20.53 44.66 14.57
CA ILE A 17 -19.22 44.09 14.90
C ILE A 17 -18.09 45.02 14.42
N GLU A 18 -18.18 45.55 13.20
CA GLU A 18 -17.17 46.47 12.64
C GLU A 18 -17.06 47.75 13.48
N VAL A 19 -18.19 48.36 13.85
CA VAL A 19 -18.20 49.57 14.69
C VAL A 19 -17.67 49.27 16.09
N ALA A 20 -18.06 48.14 16.69
CA ALA A 20 -17.57 47.75 18.01
C ALA A 20 -16.05 47.55 18.00
N LEU A 21 -15.51 46.84 17.01
CA LEU A 21 -14.06 46.62 16.89
C LEU A 21 -13.28 47.91 16.68
N ARG A 22 -13.79 48.83 15.86
CA ARG A 22 -13.16 50.15 15.69
C ARG A 22 -13.09 50.91 17.02
N LEU A 23 -14.18 50.93 17.79
CA LEU A 23 -14.19 51.55 19.11
C LEU A 23 -13.17 50.87 20.04
N PHE A 24 -13.08 49.54 20.02
CA PHE A 24 -12.10 48.80 20.84
C PHE A 24 -10.66 49.14 20.48
N ILE A 25 -10.35 49.41 19.21
CA ILE A 25 -9.03 49.83 18.75
C ILE A 25 -8.73 51.27 19.18
N GLU A 26 -9.68 52.19 18.99
CA GLU A 26 -9.47 53.62 19.23
C GLU A 26 -9.40 53.97 20.72
N HIS A 27 -10.21 53.31 21.54
CA HIS A 27 -10.37 53.65 22.96
C HIS A 27 -9.93 52.54 23.92
N GLY A 28 -9.56 51.36 23.40
CA GLY A 28 -9.24 50.19 24.20
C GLY A 28 -10.48 49.40 24.61
N TYR A 29 -10.40 48.06 24.49
CA TYR A 29 -11.52 47.14 24.75
C TYR A 29 -12.19 47.32 26.12
N GLU A 30 -11.40 47.53 27.19
CA GLU A 30 -11.95 47.68 28.54
C GLU A 30 -12.76 48.97 28.72
N GLN A 31 -12.35 50.05 28.04
CA GLN A 31 -12.94 51.39 28.19
C GLN A 31 -14.25 51.55 27.41
N VAL A 32 -14.47 50.74 26.39
CA VAL A 32 -15.70 50.78 25.58
C VAL A 32 -16.81 49.99 26.26
N SER A 33 -17.94 50.65 26.52
CA SER A 33 -19.15 50.03 27.03
C SER A 33 -20.09 49.54 25.92
N VAL A 34 -21.07 48.70 26.27
CA VAL A 34 -22.13 48.31 25.33
C VAL A 34 -22.95 49.53 24.88
N ASP A 35 -23.15 50.51 25.77
CA ASP A 35 -23.91 51.71 25.45
C ASP A 35 -23.16 52.61 24.43
N ASP A 36 -21.82 52.64 24.47
CA ASP A 36 -21.00 53.34 23.46
C ASP A 36 -21.16 52.71 22.07
N ILE A 37 -21.21 51.37 22.00
CA ILE A 37 -21.45 50.63 20.75
C ILE A 37 -22.86 50.89 20.23
N ILE A 38 -23.87 50.90 21.11
CA ILE A 38 -25.27 51.20 20.76
C ILE A 38 -25.37 52.62 20.17
N ALA A 39 -24.72 53.60 20.81
CA ALA A 39 -24.69 54.98 20.36
C ALA A 39 -23.99 55.11 18.99
N ALA A 40 -22.81 54.52 18.84
CA ALA A 40 -22.04 54.60 17.60
C ALA A 40 -22.67 53.85 16.41
N THR A 41 -23.47 52.82 16.67
CA THR A 41 -24.19 52.05 15.64
C THR A 41 -25.57 52.62 15.33
N ASN A 42 -26.03 53.64 16.08
CA ASN A 42 -27.38 54.18 16.04
C ASN A 42 -28.46 53.08 16.13
N THR A 43 -28.26 52.13 17.05
CA THR A 43 -29.20 51.04 17.31
C THR A 43 -29.91 51.23 18.64
N SER A 44 -30.95 50.43 18.91
CA SER A 44 -31.59 50.42 20.23
C SER A 44 -30.95 49.36 21.12
N LYS A 45 -31.02 49.54 22.45
CA LYS A 45 -30.55 48.54 23.43
C LYS A 45 -31.18 47.17 23.21
N GLY A 46 -32.48 47.11 22.93
CA GLY A 46 -33.16 45.86 22.58
C GLY A 46 -32.67 45.23 21.27
N THR A 47 -32.27 46.04 20.28
CA THR A 47 -31.67 45.53 19.04
C THR A 47 -30.26 44.96 19.28
N PHE A 48 -29.42 45.60 20.09
CA PHE A 48 -28.09 45.07 20.40
C PHE A 48 -28.18 43.72 21.12
N TYR A 49 -28.97 43.63 22.19
CA TYR A 49 -29.13 42.40 22.98
C TYR A 49 -29.86 41.27 22.24
N HIS A 50 -30.54 41.58 21.13
CA HIS A 50 -31.04 40.56 20.22
C HIS A 50 -29.91 39.82 19.49
N TYR A 51 -28.79 40.49 19.21
CA TYR A 51 -27.64 39.91 18.49
C TYR A 51 -26.50 39.47 19.40
N PHE A 52 -26.23 40.21 20.48
CA PHE A 52 -25.06 40.00 21.36
C PHE A 52 -25.45 40.15 22.83
N LYS A 53 -25.08 39.17 23.66
CA LYS A 53 -25.26 39.23 25.13
C LYS A 53 -24.32 40.22 25.82
N GLY A 54 -23.29 40.68 25.11
CA GLY A 54 -22.31 41.64 25.60
C GLY A 54 -21.17 41.83 24.60
N LYS A 55 -20.24 42.74 24.93
CA LYS A 55 -19.08 43.04 24.07
C LYS A 55 -18.11 41.85 23.88
N ASP A 56 -18.06 40.90 24.82
CA ASP A 56 -17.31 39.63 24.68
C ASP A 56 -17.84 38.74 23.56
N GLU A 57 -19.16 38.73 23.36
CA GLU A 57 -19.77 37.86 22.34
C GLU A 57 -19.43 38.34 20.93
N ILE A 58 -19.24 39.65 20.75
CA ILE A 58 -18.77 40.26 19.50
C ILE A 58 -17.40 39.69 19.12
N LEU A 59 -16.49 39.54 20.10
CA LEU A 59 -15.15 38.99 19.88
C LEU A 59 -15.19 37.49 19.56
N ARG A 60 -15.95 36.71 20.34
CA ARG A 60 -16.01 35.25 20.20
C ARG A 60 -16.66 34.78 18.90
N GLU A 61 -17.46 35.61 18.27
CA GLU A 61 -18.27 35.21 17.14
C GLU A 61 -17.48 34.77 15.90
N ILE A 62 -16.38 35.46 15.62
CA ILE A 62 -15.50 35.14 14.49
C ILE A 62 -14.72 33.86 14.78
N TYR A 63 -14.22 33.74 16.01
CA TYR A 63 -13.51 32.54 16.48
C TYR A 63 -14.42 31.30 16.56
N ARG A 64 -15.71 31.45 16.93
CA ARG A 64 -16.68 30.33 17.00
C ARG A 64 -16.78 29.57 15.68
N LYS A 65 -16.86 30.28 14.55
CA LYS A 65 -16.95 29.65 13.24
C LYS A 65 -15.68 28.87 12.92
N GLN A 66 -14.52 29.45 13.23
CA GLN A 66 -13.24 28.77 13.02
C GLN A 66 -13.05 27.55 13.93
N ILE A 67 -13.34 27.67 15.22
CA ILE A 67 -13.30 26.56 16.19
C ILE A 67 -14.23 25.43 15.75
N HIS A 68 -15.44 25.76 15.28
CA HIS A 68 -16.37 24.79 14.75
C HIS A 68 -15.79 24.07 13.54
N THR A 69 -15.26 24.79 12.55
CA THR A 69 -14.60 24.17 11.39
C THR A 69 -13.44 23.26 11.79
N ILE A 70 -12.55 23.68 12.71
CA ILE A 70 -11.47 22.82 13.21
C ILE A 70 -12.02 21.55 13.86
N SER A 71 -13.11 21.67 14.64
CA SER A 71 -13.77 20.56 15.32
C SER A 71 -14.52 19.64 14.36
N GLU A 72 -15.09 20.15 13.27
CA GLU A 72 -15.70 19.33 12.22
C GLU A 72 -14.64 18.51 11.50
N TRP A 73 -13.52 19.14 11.12
CA TRP A 73 -12.40 18.46 10.50
C TRP A 73 -11.73 17.42 11.43
N ALA A 74 -11.89 17.55 12.74
CA ALA A 74 -11.46 16.54 13.72
C ALA A 74 -12.09 15.16 13.51
N VAL A 75 -13.37 15.15 13.12
CA VAL A 75 -14.18 13.93 13.01
C VAL A 75 -14.51 13.57 11.56
N LYS A 76 -14.20 14.47 10.63
CA LYS A 76 -14.38 14.26 9.20
C LYS A 76 -13.34 13.26 8.72
N LYS A 77 -13.80 12.07 8.30
CA LYS A 77 -12.93 11.06 7.69
C LYS A 77 -12.18 11.68 6.49
N PRO A 78 -10.84 11.53 6.38
CA PRO A 78 -10.05 12.03 5.25
C PRO A 78 -10.45 11.49 3.87
N SER A 79 -11.47 10.65 3.77
CA SER A 79 -11.95 9.94 2.57
C SER A 79 -12.46 10.82 1.42
N GLN A 80 -12.25 12.14 1.46
CA GLN A 80 -12.56 13.04 0.35
C GLN A 80 -11.32 13.79 -0.17
N VAL A 81 -10.12 13.54 0.37
CA VAL A 81 -8.89 14.25 0.01
C VAL A 81 -7.76 13.26 -0.25
N GLN A 82 -7.09 13.42 -1.40
CA GLN A 82 -6.13 12.46 -1.95
C GLN A 82 -4.73 12.46 -1.27
N SER A 83 -4.49 13.30 -0.25
CA SER A 83 -3.21 13.37 0.48
C SER A 83 -3.36 14.07 1.85
N LEU A 84 -2.43 13.84 2.80
CA LEU A 84 -2.39 14.55 4.11
C LEU A 84 -2.22 16.05 3.92
N GLU A 85 -1.30 16.45 3.04
CA GLU A 85 -1.13 17.84 2.63
C GLU A 85 -2.44 18.41 2.10
N GLY A 86 -3.13 17.68 1.22
CA GLY A 86 -4.43 18.09 0.71
C GLY A 86 -5.45 18.26 1.85
N HIS A 87 -5.46 17.35 2.82
CA HIS A 87 -6.36 17.38 3.97
C HIS A 87 -6.12 18.63 4.82
N ILE A 88 -4.86 18.89 5.19
CA ILE A 88 -4.43 20.09 5.92
C ILE A 88 -4.73 21.36 5.10
N ASN A 89 -4.43 21.36 3.80
CA ASN A 89 -4.70 22.48 2.90
C ASN A 89 -6.18 22.79 2.84
N ARG A 90 -7.06 21.77 2.75
CA ARG A 90 -8.51 22.00 2.75
C ARG A 90 -9.00 22.57 4.08
N LEU A 91 -8.48 22.11 5.22
CA LEU A 91 -8.77 22.76 6.50
C LEU A 91 -8.39 24.24 6.45
N PHE A 92 -7.17 24.59 6.04
CA PHE A 92 -6.75 25.99 5.93
C PHE A 92 -7.57 26.81 4.93
N LEU A 93 -7.96 26.21 3.80
CA LEU A 93 -8.81 26.86 2.79
C LEU A 93 -10.24 27.09 3.30
N ASP A 94 -10.80 26.15 4.07
CA ASP A 94 -12.11 26.32 4.71
C ASP A 94 -12.04 27.42 5.78
N LEU A 95 -10.96 27.43 6.59
CA LEU A 95 -10.70 28.50 7.56
C LEU A 95 -10.53 29.86 6.88
N ALA A 96 -9.84 29.93 5.73
CA ALA A 96 -9.70 31.15 4.92
C ALA A 96 -11.06 31.61 4.35
N SER A 97 -11.80 30.69 3.74
CA SER A 97 -13.13 30.97 3.15
C SER A 97 -14.13 31.48 4.19
N ASN A 98 -13.99 31.04 5.44
CA ASN A 98 -14.85 31.49 6.54
C ASN A 98 -14.76 32.99 6.81
N ILE A 99 -13.61 33.60 6.55
CA ILE A 99 -13.30 35.00 6.91
C ILE A 99 -13.02 35.90 5.71
N GLN A 100 -12.89 35.35 4.50
CA GLN A 100 -12.63 36.10 3.25
C GLN A 100 -13.59 37.29 3.03
N ALA A 101 -14.85 37.18 3.46
CA ALA A 101 -15.81 38.28 3.32
C ALA A 101 -15.57 39.46 4.30
N TYR A 102 -14.59 39.36 5.20
CA TYR A 102 -14.42 40.25 6.34
C TYR A 102 -12.96 40.73 6.59
N PRO A 103 -12.25 41.29 5.59
CA PRO A 103 -10.84 41.69 5.75
C PRO A 103 -10.60 42.73 6.85
N ARG A 104 -11.44 43.77 6.91
CA ARG A 104 -11.36 44.83 7.93
C ARG A 104 -11.59 44.31 9.35
N LEU A 105 -12.47 43.33 9.46
CA LEU A 105 -12.82 42.66 10.70
C LEU A 105 -11.63 41.86 11.25
N VAL A 106 -11.00 41.05 10.39
CA VAL A 106 -9.81 40.25 10.73
C VAL A 106 -8.64 41.17 11.08
N ARG A 107 -8.42 42.23 10.31
CA ARG A 107 -7.39 43.24 10.62
C ARG A 107 -7.59 43.84 12.01
N SER A 108 -8.84 44.15 12.34
CA SER A 108 -9.18 44.76 13.62
C SER A 108 -8.97 43.81 14.80
N LEU A 109 -9.32 42.53 14.63
CA LEU A 109 -9.03 41.50 15.64
C LEU A 109 -7.53 41.31 15.87
N ILE A 110 -6.74 41.24 14.81
CA ILE A 110 -5.27 41.11 14.91
C ILE A 110 -4.69 42.32 15.64
N ALA A 111 -5.12 43.54 15.29
CA ALA A 111 -4.66 44.75 15.98
C ALA A 111 -5.04 44.74 17.47
N LEU A 112 -6.25 44.28 17.80
CA LEU A 112 -6.75 44.23 19.16
C LEU A 112 -6.05 43.16 20.00
N SER A 113 -5.72 41.99 19.44
CA SER A 113 -5.02 40.91 20.16
C SER A 113 -3.59 41.29 20.54
N LEU A 114 -2.96 42.20 19.80
CA LEU A 114 -1.66 42.77 20.15
C LEU A 114 -1.72 43.73 21.35
N GLN A 115 -2.89 44.30 21.65
CA GLN A 115 -3.07 45.32 22.68
C GLN A 115 -3.87 44.83 23.90
N ASN A 116 -4.57 43.71 23.79
CA ASN A 116 -5.46 43.21 24.83
C ASN A 116 -5.26 41.71 25.10
N GLU A 117 -4.95 41.38 26.35
CA GLU A 117 -4.63 40.01 26.79
C GLU A 117 -5.83 39.06 26.70
N SER A 118 -7.04 39.52 27.01
CA SER A 118 -8.26 38.69 26.91
C SER A 118 -8.54 38.26 25.47
N VAL A 119 -8.34 39.16 24.51
CA VAL A 119 -8.51 38.88 23.08
C VAL A 119 -7.39 37.96 22.60
N LYS A 120 -6.16 38.20 23.04
CA LYS A 120 -5.01 37.33 22.75
C LYS A 120 -5.25 35.90 23.24
N ASN A 121 -5.77 35.71 24.46
CA ASN A 121 -6.05 34.39 25.00
C ASN A 121 -7.09 33.62 24.16
N ILE A 122 -8.11 34.30 23.63
CA ILE A 122 -9.10 33.68 22.72
C ILE A 122 -8.44 33.28 21.40
N GLU A 123 -7.56 34.12 20.85
CA GLU A 123 -6.78 33.82 19.65
C GLU A 123 -5.86 32.61 19.88
N ASP A 124 -5.15 32.59 21.01
CA ASP A 124 -4.23 31.53 21.40
C ASP A 124 -4.96 30.20 21.63
N GLU A 125 -6.15 30.19 22.25
CA GLU A 125 -7.00 29.00 22.37
C GLU A 125 -7.38 28.40 21.01
N GLN A 126 -7.77 29.24 20.05
CA GLN A 126 -8.10 28.79 18.69
C GLN A 126 -6.87 28.19 17.99
N PHE A 127 -5.71 28.85 18.08
CA PHE A 127 -4.49 28.36 17.46
C PHE A 127 -3.92 27.13 18.15
N GLN A 128 -4.10 26.99 19.45
CA GLN A 128 -3.72 25.79 20.17
C GLN A 128 -4.57 24.60 19.73
N LEU A 129 -5.89 24.79 19.57
CA LEU A 129 -6.76 23.75 19.03
C LEU A 129 -6.37 23.34 17.60
N LEU A 130 -6.01 24.31 16.75
CA LEU A 130 -5.50 24.04 15.41
C LEU A 130 -4.16 23.30 15.46
N TYR A 131 -3.26 23.70 16.36
CA TYR A 131 -1.97 23.05 16.59
C TYR A 131 -2.13 21.60 16.99
N ASP A 132 -2.94 21.30 17.99
CA ASP A 132 -3.17 19.95 18.48
C ASP A 132 -3.78 19.07 17.37
N ARG A 133 -4.68 19.64 16.57
CA ARG A 133 -5.29 18.94 15.43
C ARG A 133 -4.27 18.60 14.34
N LEU A 134 -3.46 19.57 13.96
CA LEU A 134 -2.42 19.36 12.94
C LEU A 134 -1.33 18.41 13.45
N LEU A 135 -0.95 18.50 14.73
CA LEU A 135 0.05 17.63 15.35
C LEU A 135 -0.42 16.17 15.39
N TYR A 136 -1.71 15.94 15.60
CA TYR A 136 -2.29 14.61 15.53
C TYR A 136 -2.11 13.96 14.15
N TRP A 137 -2.23 14.73 13.05
CA TRP A 137 -2.04 14.18 11.70
C TRP A 137 -0.60 14.24 11.19
N LEU A 138 0.12 15.30 11.55
CA LEU A 138 1.51 15.56 11.21
C LEU A 138 2.29 15.71 12.51
N PRO A 139 2.83 14.61 13.08
CA PRO A 139 3.48 14.61 14.38
C PRO A 139 4.89 15.23 14.37
N GLU A 140 5.05 16.32 13.63
CA GLU A 140 6.29 17.08 13.52
C GLU A 140 6.05 18.51 14.03
N PRO A 141 6.32 18.79 15.33
CA PRO A 141 6.01 20.07 15.98
C PRO A 141 6.48 21.31 15.21
N ASN A 142 7.67 21.25 14.61
CA ASN A 142 8.24 22.38 13.87
C ASN A 142 7.50 22.63 12.54
N LYS A 143 7.14 21.56 11.82
CA LYS A 143 6.36 21.67 10.58
C LYS A 143 4.97 22.21 10.84
N VAL A 144 4.33 21.73 11.92
CA VAL A 144 3.03 22.24 12.36
C VAL A 144 3.12 23.72 12.73
N ARG A 145 4.14 24.13 13.49
CA ARG A 145 4.39 25.55 13.79
C ARG A 145 4.58 26.36 12.51
N LEU A 146 5.36 25.87 11.55
CA LEU A 146 5.59 26.56 10.28
C LEU A 146 4.29 26.74 9.48
N LEU A 147 3.46 25.70 9.39
CA LEU A 147 2.16 25.77 8.71
C LEU A 147 1.23 26.79 9.37
N ILE A 148 1.15 26.81 10.70
CA ILE A 148 0.36 27.81 11.43
C ILE A 148 0.93 29.22 11.25
N THR A 149 2.25 29.38 11.29
CA THR A 149 2.91 30.66 11.02
C THR A 149 2.60 31.14 9.61
N ALA A 150 2.65 30.27 8.61
CA ALA A 150 2.30 30.61 7.24
C ALA A 150 0.83 31.01 7.10
N TYR A 151 -0.09 30.31 7.77
CA TYR A 151 -1.49 30.68 7.84
C TYR A 151 -1.66 32.09 8.44
N ARG A 152 -1.07 32.36 9.62
CA ARG A 152 -1.13 33.67 10.29
C ARG A 152 -0.53 34.80 9.45
N GLY A 153 0.65 34.56 8.88
CA GLY A 153 1.33 35.52 8.00
C GLY A 153 0.50 35.83 6.76
N THR A 154 -0.17 34.83 6.20
CA THR A 154 -1.09 35.00 5.07
C THR A 154 -2.29 35.88 5.45
N LEU A 155 -2.89 35.66 6.62
CA LEU A 155 -3.99 36.52 7.11
C LEU A 155 -3.55 37.97 7.30
N TRP A 156 -2.36 38.18 7.89
CA TRP A 156 -1.81 39.50 8.13
C TRP A 156 -1.56 40.27 6.82
N MET A 157 -0.94 39.60 5.84
CA MET A 157 -0.68 40.17 4.52
C MET A 157 -1.98 40.48 3.77
N TRP A 158 -2.90 39.52 3.75
CA TRP A 158 -4.21 39.67 3.09
C TRP A 158 -5.01 40.83 3.67
N CYS A 159 -5.14 40.92 4.99
CA CYS A 159 -5.94 41.99 5.61
C CYS A 159 -5.31 43.39 5.48
N SER A 160 -4.06 43.45 5.03
CA SER A 160 -3.33 44.70 4.73
C SER A 160 -3.44 45.13 3.26
N GLN A 161 -4.03 44.30 2.37
CA GLN A 161 -4.15 44.56 0.93
C GLN A 161 -5.59 44.27 0.46
N GLU A 162 -6.34 45.28 0.02
CA GLU A 162 -7.81 45.19 -0.12
C GLU A 162 -8.33 44.42 -1.36
N GLU A 163 -7.46 43.94 -2.27
CA GLU A 163 -7.88 43.39 -3.58
C GLU A 163 -7.60 41.89 -3.81
N MET A 164 -7.06 41.17 -2.82
CA MET A 164 -6.63 39.77 -3.02
C MET A 164 -7.62 38.72 -2.49
N ASP A 165 -7.77 37.61 -3.22
CA ASP A 165 -8.54 36.45 -2.76
C ASP A 165 -7.76 35.64 -1.71
N LEU A 166 -8.28 35.55 -0.47
CA LEU A 166 -7.58 34.85 0.62
C LEU A 166 -7.42 33.34 0.37
N PRO A 167 -8.44 32.59 -0.07
CA PRO A 167 -8.25 31.18 -0.45
C PRO A 167 -7.13 30.97 -1.48
N ASP A 168 -7.07 31.77 -2.54
CA ASP A 168 -6.02 31.64 -3.57
C ASP A 168 -4.64 32.00 -3.01
N LEU A 169 -4.56 33.05 -2.19
CA LEU A 169 -3.32 33.43 -1.51
C LEU A 169 -2.85 32.35 -0.54
N MET A 170 -3.77 31.78 0.23
CA MET A 170 -3.51 30.68 1.16
C MET A 170 -3.01 29.44 0.40
N ARG A 171 -3.64 29.10 -0.72
CA ARG A 171 -3.21 28.00 -1.58
C ARG A 171 -1.78 28.20 -2.07
N SER A 172 -1.46 29.40 -2.56
CA SER A 172 -0.12 29.74 -3.05
C SER A 172 0.94 29.65 -1.95
N ASN A 173 0.69 30.27 -0.79
CA ASN A 173 1.64 30.27 0.32
C ASN A 173 1.83 28.87 0.91
N LEU A 174 0.76 28.10 1.06
CA LEU A 174 0.88 26.70 1.49
C LEU A 174 1.69 25.88 0.49
N ALA A 175 1.52 26.06 -0.82
CA ALA A 175 2.33 25.36 -1.82
C ALA A 175 3.83 25.64 -1.64
N TRP A 176 4.21 26.90 -1.34
CA TRP A 176 5.61 27.24 -1.01
C TRP A 176 6.10 26.61 0.28
N VAL A 177 5.28 26.62 1.34
CA VAL A 177 5.62 25.97 2.61
C VAL A 177 5.82 24.48 2.41
N TRP A 178 4.91 23.81 1.70
CA TRP A 178 5.02 22.39 1.40
C TRP A 178 6.22 22.09 0.52
N SER A 179 6.52 22.94 -0.48
CA SER A 179 7.76 22.83 -1.26
C SER A 179 9.00 22.88 -0.35
N GLY A 180 9.07 23.85 0.57
CA GLY A 180 10.15 23.95 1.55
C GLY A 180 10.22 22.77 2.52
N LEU A 181 9.08 22.25 3.00
CA LEU A 181 9.01 21.09 3.88
C LEU A 181 9.42 19.78 3.17
N ARG A 182 9.17 19.68 1.86
CA ARG A 182 9.65 18.59 1.01
C ARG A 182 11.14 18.73 0.74
N LEU A 183 11.63 19.96 0.54
CA LEU A 183 13.05 20.25 0.45
C LEU A 183 13.76 19.91 1.76
N GLU A 184 13.19 20.09 2.94
CA GLU A 184 13.82 19.61 4.20
C GLU A 184 14.01 18.08 4.25
N GLN A 185 13.25 17.31 3.46
CA GLN A 185 13.48 15.88 3.26
C GLN A 185 14.60 15.60 2.24
N GLN A 186 15.03 16.59 1.45
CA GLN A 186 16.11 16.52 0.45
C GLN A 186 17.35 17.39 0.74
N GLU A 187 17.24 18.40 1.62
CA GLU A 187 18.17 19.50 1.88
C GLU A 187 18.16 19.81 3.38
N SER A 188 18.89 19.01 4.15
CA SER A 188 19.35 19.39 5.49
C SER A 188 20.55 20.34 5.37
N SER A 189 20.41 21.45 4.63
CA SER A 189 21.54 22.35 4.31
C SER A 189 21.14 23.83 4.27
N ILE A 190 20.83 24.42 5.42
CA ILE A 190 21.04 25.86 5.63
C ILE A 190 21.62 26.05 7.04
N SER A 191 22.95 26.14 7.11
CA SER A 191 23.65 26.66 8.28
C SER A 191 23.39 28.18 8.37
N VAL A 192 22.76 28.63 9.45
CA VAL A 192 22.79 30.05 9.81
C VAL A 192 24.23 30.37 10.22
N GLU A 193 24.91 31.23 9.46
CA GLU A 193 26.26 31.70 9.79
C GLU A 193 26.28 32.38 11.16
N THR A 194 26.63 31.62 12.20
CA THR A 194 27.07 32.20 13.47
C THR A 194 28.44 32.83 13.26
N ARG A 195 28.50 34.16 13.39
CA ARG A 195 29.75 34.94 13.41
C ARG A 195 30.78 34.31 14.34
N GLN A 196 32.01 34.21 13.80
CA GLN A 196 33.24 33.66 14.37
C GLN A 196 33.31 33.67 15.91
N ALA A 197 33.26 32.48 16.51
CA ALA A 197 33.73 32.24 17.86
C ALA A 197 35.24 31.88 17.81
N GLY A 198 35.99 32.37 18.80
CA GLY A 198 37.45 32.30 18.89
C GLY A 198 38.04 30.90 19.15
N PRO A 199 39.35 30.82 19.50
CA PRO A 199 40.15 29.59 19.47
C PRO A 199 39.74 28.46 20.41
N GLU A 200 38.68 28.64 21.20
CA GLU A 200 38.18 27.62 22.14
C GLU A 200 37.40 26.48 21.45
N ALA A 201 37.02 26.63 20.18
CA ALA A 201 36.27 25.62 19.42
C ALA A 201 37.08 24.35 19.04
N ALA A 202 38.40 24.34 19.26
CA ALA A 202 39.25 23.19 18.93
C ALA A 202 38.96 21.95 19.80
N TRP A 203 38.38 22.12 21.00
CA TRP A 203 38.05 21.02 21.91
C TRP A 203 36.72 20.32 21.60
N LEU A 204 35.85 20.91 20.75
CA LEU A 204 34.59 20.30 20.32
C LEU A 204 34.72 19.44 19.05
N ALA A 205 35.83 19.56 18.31
CA ALA A 205 36.07 18.77 17.09
C ALA A 205 36.50 17.31 17.36
N HIS A 206 36.74 16.94 18.63
CA HIS A 206 37.18 15.59 19.03
C HIS A 206 36.12 14.77 19.78
N SER A 207 34.90 15.26 19.95
CA SER A 207 33.78 14.42 20.41
C SER A 207 33.07 13.81 19.21
N ALA A 208 33.51 12.59 18.86
CA ALA A 208 32.80 11.57 18.10
C ALA A 208 31.96 12.03 16.88
N LYS A 209 32.48 11.81 15.67
CA LYS A 209 31.64 11.41 14.53
C LYS A 209 30.98 10.06 14.87
N GLU A 210 29.95 10.06 15.70
CA GLU A 210 28.99 8.96 15.69
C GLU A 210 28.27 9.03 14.35
N GLU A 211 28.59 8.12 13.44
CA GLU A 211 27.75 7.87 12.28
C GLU A 211 26.34 7.60 12.80
N LYS A 212 25.40 8.51 12.51
CA LYS A 212 24.02 8.40 12.95
C LYS A 212 23.40 7.14 12.33
N LYS A 213 23.38 6.04 13.08
CA LYS A 213 22.82 4.77 12.66
C LYS A 213 21.30 4.91 12.46
N MET A 214 20.81 4.48 11.30
CA MET A 214 19.38 4.40 11.02
C MET A 214 18.86 3.04 11.47
N ARG A 215 17.82 3.04 12.30
CA ARG A 215 17.21 1.82 12.83
C ARG A 215 15.89 1.51 12.13
N ILE A 216 15.79 0.35 11.48
CA ILE A 216 14.65 -0.02 10.64
C ILE A 216 13.90 -1.20 11.22
N ALA A 217 12.56 -1.11 11.31
CA ALA A 217 11.70 -2.26 11.55
C ALA A 217 11.14 -2.80 10.23
N ILE A 218 11.17 -4.11 10.04
CA ILE A 218 10.50 -4.79 8.93
C ILE A 218 9.46 -5.74 9.51
N ILE A 219 8.20 -5.57 9.13
CA ILE A 219 7.08 -6.37 9.66
C ILE A 219 6.68 -7.41 8.60
N GLY A 220 7.08 -8.65 8.81
CA GLY A 220 6.82 -9.79 7.93
C GLY A 220 8.11 -10.43 7.42
N GLY A 221 8.31 -11.71 7.70
CA GLY A 221 9.47 -12.52 7.29
C GLY A 221 9.26 -13.31 6.00
N GLY A 222 8.37 -12.84 5.12
CA GLY A 222 8.18 -13.41 3.78
C GLY A 222 9.29 -13.03 2.80
N LEU A 223 9.14 -13.43 1.53
CA LEU A 223 10.09 -13.09 0.45
C LEU A 223 10.41 -11.59 0.41
N ALA A 224 9.39 -10.73 0.48
CA ALA A 224 9.58 -9.29 0.41
C ALA A 224 10.38 -8.74 1.60
N GLY A 225 10.05 -9.15 2.83
CA GLY A 225 10.73 -8.68 4.03
C GLY A 225 12.18 -9.15 4.10
N LEU A 226 12.44 -10.43 3.79
CA LEU A 226 13.80 -10.98 3.69
C LEU A 226 14.62 -10.28 2.61
N THR A 227 14.02 -9.97 1.46
CA THR A 227 14.70 -9.28 0.37
C THR A 227 15.07 -7.85 0.78
N ALA A 228 14.12 -7.09 1.34
CA ALA A 228 14.39 -5.73 1.82
C ALA A 228 15.47 -5.72 2.91
N ALA A 229 15.38 -6.62 3.89
CA ALA A 229 16.37 -6.78 4.95
C ALA A 229 17.77 -7.10 4.39
N ALA A 230 17.87 -8.01 3.41
CA ALA A 230 19.15 -8.38 2.81
C ALA A 230 19.86 -7.17 2.18
N TYR A 231 19.16 -6.39 1.33
CA TYR A 231 19.73 -5.17 0.74
C TYR A 231 20.14 -4.13 1.79
N LEU A 232 19.31 -3.92 2.81
CA LEU A 232 19.56 -2.92 3.83
C LEU A 232 20.69 -3.35 4.79
N SER A 233 20.87 -4.65 5.01
CA SER A 233 21.93 -5.21 5.86
C SER A 233 23.34 -4.98 5.31
N GLU A 234 23.47 -4.80 3.98
CA GLU A 234 24.75 -4.46 3.34
C GLU A 234 25.19 -3.01 3.64
N GLN A 235 24.30 -2.15 4.16
CA GLN A 235 24.63 -0.78 4.50
C GLN A 235 25.22 -0.69 5.93
N PRO A 236 26.47 -0.20 6.12
CA PRO A 236 27.11 -0.13 7.44
C PRO A 236 26.35 0.73 8.47
N GLY A 237 25.71 1.81 8.01
CA GLY A 237 24.95 2.74 8.84
C GLY A 237 23.50 2.33 9.15
N VAL A 238 23.11 1.10 8.77
CA VAL A 238 21.74 0.60 8.97
C VAL A 238 21.75 -0.64 9.85
N GLU A 239 20.93 -0.58 10.90
CA GLU A 239 20.61 -1.70 11.78
C GLU A 239 19.09 -1.89 11.82
N GLY A 240 18.62 -3.07 12.21
CA GLY A 240 17.18 -3.30 12.18
C GLY A 240 16.72 -4.59 12.83
N ILE A 241 15.40 -4.70 12.92
CA ILE A 241 14.72 -5.92 13.37
C ILE A 241 13.69 -6.30 12.30
N LEU A 242 13.78 -7.55 11.83
CA LEU A 242 12.72 -8.18 11.08
C LEU A 242 11.83 -8.96 12.05
N PHE A 243 10.56 -8.58 12.14
CA PHE A 243 9.55 -9.23 12.95
C PHE A 243 8.75 -10.23 12.13
N GLU A 244 8.71 -11.49 12.56
CA GLU A 244 7.90 -12.55 11.97
C GLU A 244 7.05 -13.22 13.06
N ARG A 245 5.73 -13.24 12.86
CA ARG A 245 4.78 -13.84 13.81
C ARG A 245 4.86 -15.36 13.87
N SER A 246 5.40 -16.00 12.84
CA SER A 246 5.52 -17.45 12.69
C SER A 246 6.87 -17.93 13.23
N PRO A 247 7.02 -19.22 13.56
CA PRO A 247 8.32 -19.78 13.97
C PRO A 247 9.34 -19.88 12.85
N GLN A 248 8.96 -19.59 11.60
CA GLN A 248 9.76 -19.83 10.41
C GLN A 248 9.63 -18.67 9.42
N LEU A 249 10.71 -18.39 8.71
CA LEU A 249 10.81 -17.39 7.66
C LEU A 249 10.35 -17.96 6.31
N GLY A 250 10.19 -17.08 5.32
CA GLY A 250 9.76 -17.41 3.96
C GLY A 250 8.27 -17.11 3.70
N GLY A 251 7.46 -16.96 4.74
CA GLY A 251 6.04 -16.65 4.60
C GLY A 251 5.32 -17.70 3.76
N ARG A 252 4.76 -17.31 2.61
CA ARG A 252 4.15 -18.26 1.67
C ARG A 252 5.17 -19.09 0.89
N ALA A 253 6.41 -18.62 0.74
CA ALA A 253 7.50 -19.39 0.14
C ALA A 253 8.20 -20.29 1.18
N PHE A 254 7.49 -20.62 2.26
CA PHE A 254 7.99 -21.52 3.28
C PHE A 254 8.12 -22.95 2.72
N THR A 255 9.19 -23.63 3.12
CA THR A 255 9.45 -25.03 2.78
C THR A 255 9.62 -25.82 4.07
N TYR A 256 9.03 -27.02 4.12
CA TYR A 256 9.23 -27.94 5.24
C TYR A 256 9.57 -29.35 4.77
N GLU A 257 10.32 -30.05 5.62
CA GLU A 257 10.75 -31.42 5.41
C GLU A 257 9.84 -32.39 6.15
N LYS A 258 9.44 -33.48 5.50
CA LYS A 258 8.70 -34.57 6.14
C LYS A 258 8.98 -35.90 5.45
N ALA A 259 9.45 -36.89 6.22
CA ALA A 259 9.73 -38.24 5.72
C ALA A 259 10.65 -38.28 4.48
N GLY A 260 11.63 -37.36 4.40
CA GLY A 260 12.55 -37.23 3.27
C GLY A 260 12.00 -36.44 2.07
N PHE A 261 10.79 -35.89 2.17
CA PHE A 261 10.20 -35.01 1.16
C PHE A 261 10.33 -33.55 1.56
N THR A 262 10.72 -32.72 0.60
CA THR A 262 10.80 -31.27 0.69
C THR A 262 9.55 -30.65 0.06
N LEU A 263 8.65 -30.08 0.87
CA LEU A 263 7.37 -29.56 0.39
C LEU A 263 7.31 -28.03 0.48
N ASN A 264 7.08 -27.38 -0.66
CA ASN A 264 6.79 -25.94 -0.73
C ASN A 264 5.35 -25.65 -0.26
N TYR A 265 5.13 -24.56 0.47
CA TYR A 265 3.81 -24.16 0.94
C TYR A 265 2.98 -23.47 -0.14
N GLY A 266 2.02 -24.14 -0.77
CA GLY A 266 1.17 -23.52 -1.79
C GLY A 266 1.68 -23.72 -3.22
N ALA A 267 1.03 -23.04 -4.17
CA ALA A 267 1.39 -23.08 -5.59
C ALA A 267 2.48 -22.06 -5.89
N HIS A 268 3.61 -22.52 -6.43
CA HIS A 268 4.74 -21.64 -6.73
C HIS A 268 5.42 -21.98 -8.03
N ALA A 269 5.41 -21.03 -8.95
CA ALA A 269 6.24 -21.01 -10.14
C ALA A 269 6.78 -19.58 -10.32
N ILE A 270 7.88 -19.45 -11.05
CA ILE A 270 8.37 -18.16 -11.52
C ILE A 270 8.02 -18.06 -13.00
N TYR A 271 7.26 -17.04 -13.34
CA TYR A 271 6.88 -16.71 -14.69
C TYR A 271 7.91 -15.77 -15.29
N GLY A 272 8.40 -16.06 -16.50
CA GLY A 272 9.33 -15.16 -17.20
C GLY A 272 10.62 -14.83 -16.44
N ILE A 273 11.32 -15.82 -15.87
CA ILE A 273 12.48 -15.60 -14.99
C ILE A 273 13.59 -14.74 -15.62
N ASP A 274 13.71 -14.76 -16.96
CA ASP A 274 14.65 -13.98 -17.77
C ASP A 274 14.18 -12.54 -18.07
N ARG A 275 12.99 -12.17 -17.64
CA ARG A 275 12.34 -10.86 -17.87
C ARG A 275 12.11 -10.07 -16.58
N HIS A 276 12.37 -10.65 -15.40
CA HIS A 276 12.10 -10.01 -14.11
C HIS A 276 13.35 -9.73 -13.28
N GLU A 277 13.15 -8.94 -12.22
CA GLU A 277 14.18 -8.41 -11.31
C GLU A 277 14.94 -9.49 -10.53
N ILE A 278 14.50 -10.75 -10.56
CA ILE A 278 15.13 -11.83 -9.79
C ILE A 278 16.57 -12.11 -10.26
N SER A 279 16.85 -12.03 -11.57
CA SER A 279 18.21 -12.17 -12.11
C SER A 279 19.10 -10.98 -11.76
N THR A 280 18.53 -9.78 -11.69
CA THR A 280 19.22 -8.58 -11.20
C THR A 280 19.54 -8.73 -9.71
N MET A 281 18.58 -9.20 -8.92
CA MET A 281 18.74 -9.45 -7.49
C MET A 281 19.77 -10.55 -7.20
N GLU A 282 19.79 -11.62 -7.99
CA GLU A 282 20.81 -12.67 -7.90
C GLU A 282 22.21 -12.06 -7.98
N ARG A 283 22.44 -11.13 -8.91
CA ARG A 283 23.72 -10.43 -9.06
C ARG A 283 23.98 -9.40 -7.97
N GLU A 284 23.00 -8.54 -7.67
CA GLU A 284 23.16 -7.44 -6.71
C GLU A 284 23.41 -7.96 -5.30
N LEU A 285 22.67 -8.98 -4.88
CA LEU A 285 22.87 -9.62 -3.58
C LEU A 285 23.90 -10.74 -3.64
N GLY A 286 24.35 -11.24 -4.79
CA GLY A 286 25.24 -12.40 -4.85
C GLY A 286 24.57 -13.67 -4.30
N LEU A 287 23.35 -13.95 -4.77
CA LEU A 287 22.65 -15.21 -4.54
C LEU A 287 23.08 -16.23 -5.59
N SER A 288 22.96 -17.52 -5.29
CA SER A 288 23.19 -18.60 -6.23
C SER A 288 22.09 -19.62 -6.14
N PHE A 289 21.29 -19.75 -7.20
CA PHE A 289 20.24 -20.76 -7.28
C PHE A 289 20.08 -21.23 -8.72
N SER A 290 19.63 -22.47 -8.88
CA SER A 290 19.30 -23.03 -10.19
C SER A 290 17.79 -23.07 -10.38
N SER A 291 17.35 -23.01 -11.63
CA SER A 291 15.95 -23.22 -11.97
C SER A 291 15.82 -24.05 -13.24
N LYS A 292 14.73 -24.80 -13.33
CA LYS A 292 14.43 -25.67 -14.46
C LYS A 292 13.08 -25.29 -15.07
N GLN A 293 13.00 -25.33 -16.39
CA GLN A 293 11.73 -25.16 -17.10
C GLN A 293 10.91 -26.44 -17.02
N VAL A 294 9.59 -26.29 -16.99
CA VAL A 294 8.67 -27.41 -17.18
C VAL A 294 8.87 -28.00 -18.57
N ASP A 295 8.87 -29.33 -18.68
CA ASP A 295 8.86 -29.99 -19.99
C ASP A 295 7.50 -29.78 -20.67
N LYS A 296 7.41 -28.76 -21.53
CA LYS A 296 6.20 -28.35 -22.25
C LYS A 296 5.56 -29.48 -23.06
N ARG A 297 6.34 -30.49 -23.48
CA ARG A 297 5.84 -31.65 -24.24
C ARG A 297 4.97 -32.58 -23.40
N ARG A 298 5.05 -32.45 -22.07
CA ARG A 298 4.32 -33.24 -21.07
C ARG A 298 3.37 -32.35 -20.27
N VAL A 299 2.98 -31.21 -20.83
CA VAL A 299 1.95 -30.33 -20.26
C VAL A 299 0.67 -30.51 -21.06
N MET A 300 -0.35 -31.02 -20.40
CA MET A 300 -1.60 -31.46 -21.04
C MET A 300 -2.79 -30.76 -20.41
N TYR A 301 -3.83 -30.52 -21.20
CA TYR A 301 -5.16 -30.14 -20.73
C TYR A 301 -6.11 -31.32 -20.93
N ALA A 302 -7.01 -31.53 -19.98
CA ALA A 302 -8.13 -32.43 -20.06
C ALA A 302 -9.42 -31.61 -20.16
N LYS A 303 -10.25 -31.91 -21.16
CA LYS A 303 -11.58 -31.33 -21.34
C LYS A 303 -12.53 -32.41 -21.85
N HIS A 304 -13.66 -32.60 -21.20
CA HIS A 304 -14.62 -33.68 -21.48
C HIS A 304 -13.96 -35.05 -21.60
N ASP A 305 -13.09 -35.39 -20.65
CA ASP A 305 -12.28 -36.62 -20.60
C ASP A 305 -11.31 -36.82 -21.79
N GLN A 306 -11.11 -35.81 -22.64
CA GLN A 306 -10.14 -35.83 -23.73
C GLN A 306 -8.86 -35.09 -23.35
N LEU A 307 -7.72 -35.74 -23.57
CA LEU A 307 -6.39 -35.16 -23.36
C LEU A 307 -5.88 -34.48 -24.62
N THR A 308 -5.34 -33.28 -24.44
CA THR A 308 -4.78 -32.49 -25.54
C THR A 308 -3.56 -31.71 -25.05
N PRO A 309 -2.52 -31.52 -25.89
CA PRO A 309 -1.38 -30.67 -25.54
C PRO A 309 -1.81 -29.25 -25.17
N ALA A 310 -1.25 -28.72 -24.09
CA ALA A 310 -1.47 -27.34 -23.69
C ALA A 310 -0.82 -26.38 -24.70
N PRO A 311 -1.52 -25.34 -25.19
CA PRO A 311 -1.01 -24.42 -26.22
C PRO A 311 0.02 -23.41 -25.67
N LEU A 312 1.13 -23.91 -25.11
CA LEU A 312 2.20 -23.12 -24.49
C LEU A 312 3.25 -22.58 -25.46
N ASP A 313 3.22 -23.05 -26.70
CA ASP A 313 4.06 -22.61 -27.80
C ASP A 313 3.35 -22.88 -29.13
N PHE A 314 3.92 -22.41 -30.23
CA PHE A 314 3.33 -22.56 -31.56
C PHE A 314 3.14 -24.03 -31.95
N VAL A 315 4.06 -24.92 -31.58
CA VAL A 315 3.98 -26.35 -31.94
C VAL A 315 2.81 -27.01 -31.23
N ASN A 316 2.66 -26.78 -29.92
CA ASN A 316 1.57 -27.33 -29.14
C ASN A 316 0.22 -26.68 -29.48
N LEU A 317 0.21 -25.39 -29.83
CA LEU A 317 -1.00 -24.72 -30.31
C LEU A 317 -1.53 -25.34 -31.63
N MET A 318 -0.64 -25.77 -32.53
CA MET A 318 -1.09 -26.45 -33.75
C MET A 318 -1.60 -27.86 -33.48
N ARG A 319 -1.07 -28.53 -32.45
CA ARG A 319 -1.44 -29.91 -32.06
C ARG A 319 -2.67 -30.00 -31.18
N THR A 320 -3.02 -28.92 -30.47
CA THR A 320 -4.14 -28.96 -29.53
C THR A 320 -5.46 -29.21 -30.25
N GLU A 321 -6.33 -30.03 -29.66
CA GLU A 321 -7.68 -30.33 -30.15
C GLU A 321 -8.74 -29.39 -29.55
N LEU A 322 -8.34 -28.46 -28.67
CA LEU A 322 -9.23 -27.46 -28.06
C LEU A 322 -9.82 -26.48 -29.08
N LEU A 323 -9.08 -26.23 -30.16
CA LEU A 323 -9.42 -25.23 -31.17
C LEU A 323 -9.40 -25.88 -32.56
N ASN A 324 -10.38 -25.53 -33.38
CA ASN A 324 -10.35 -25.81 -34.81
C ASN A 324 -9.32 -24.92 -35.54
N THR A 325 -9.09 -25.17 -36.84
CA THR A 325 -8.08 -24.47 -37.62
C THR A 325 -8.28 -22.95 -37.66
N MET A 326 -9.51 -22.47 -37.81
CA MET A 326 -9.79 -21.03 -37.87
C MET A 326 -9.60 -20.35 -36.51
N GLN A 327 -10.04 -21.02 -35.45
CA GLN A 327 -9.85 -20.57 -34.07
C GLN A 327 -8.35 -20.50 -33.70
N LYS A 328 -7.53 -21.46 -34.15
CA LYS A 328 -6.06 -21.41 -33.98
C LYS A 328 -5.45 -20.17 -34.64
N VAL A 329 -5.81 -19.90 -35.90
CA VAL A 329 -5.33 -18.71 -36.62
C VAL A 329 -5.73 -17.43 -35.89
N ARG A 330 -6.98 -17.35 -35.42
CA ARG A 330 -7.46 -16.21 -34.64
C ARG A 330 -6.64 -16.01 -33.37
N PHE A 331 -6.43 -17.07 -32.59
CA PHE A 331 -5.68 -17.00 -31.34
C PHE A 331 -4.22 -16.60 -31.57
N VAL A 332 -3.53 -17.14 -32.59
CA VAL A 332 -2.18 -16.71 -32.98
C VAL A 332 -2.14 -15.21 -33.29
N GLY A 333 -3.15 -14.70 -34.00
CA GLY A 333 -3.28 -13.28 -34.29
C GLY A 333 -3.35 -12.41 -33.04
N GLU A 334 -4.13 -12.83 -32.04
CA GLU A 334 -4.24 -12.13 -30.75
C GLU A 334 -2.93 -12.15 -29.95
N ILE A 335 -2.26 -13.31 -29.87
CA ILE A 335 -0.93 -13.42 -29.24
C ILE A 335 0.09 -12.51 -29.94
N THR A 336 0.11 -12.53 -31.28
CA THR A 336 1.03 -11.69 -32.07
C THR A 336 0.78 -10.21 -31.83
N ALA A 337 -0.48 -9.80 -31.76
CA ALA A 337 -0.86 -8.42 -31.45
C ALA A 337 -0.40 -7.99 -30.04
N ILE A 338 -0.46 -8.89 -29.05
CA ILE A 338 0.02 -8.62 -27.67
C ILE A 338 1.55 -8.46 -27.67
N ILE A 339 2.27 -9.36 -28.33
CA ILE A 339 3.73 -9.27 -28.48
C ILE A 339 4.14 -7.96 -29.16
N ALA A 340 3.40 -7.53 -30.19
CA ALA A 340 3.67 -6.30 -30.93
C ALA A 340 3.10 -5.02 -30.26
N HIS A 341 2.49 -5.11 -29.07
CA HIS A 341 1.84 -3.99 -28.36
C HIS A 341 0.69 -3.28 -29.09
N ILE A 342 0.19 -3.86 -30.18
CA ILE A 342 -0.93 -3.33 -30.99
C ILE A 342 -2.28 -3.95 -30.59
N HIS A 343 -2.30 -4.82 -29.58
CA HIS A 343 -3.53 -5.44 -29.10
C HIS A 343 -4.45 -4.44 -28.39
N ASN A 344 -5.76 -4.65 -28.54
CA ASN A 344 -6.78 -3.75 -28.01
C ASN A 344 -7.19 -4.06 -26.56
N VAL A 345 -6.83 -5.21 -25.97
CA VAL A 345 -7.25 -5.59 -24.61
C VAL A 345 -6.93 -4.54 -23.56
N LYS A 346 -5.80 -3.84 -23.68
CA LYS A 346 -5.39 -2.74 -22.77
C LYS A 346 -6.38 -1.57 -22.71
N ASN A 347 -7.23 -1.43 -23.72
CA ASN A 347 -8.22 -0.36 -23.82
C ASN A 347 -9.58 -0.75 -23.21
N TYR A 348 -9.75 -2.00 -22.80
CA TYR A 348 -10.96 -2.48 -22.13
C TYR A 348 -10.76 -2.45 -20.62
N GLU A 349 -11.85 -2.19 -19.89
CA GLU A 349 -11.84 -2.20 -18.43
C GLU A 349 -11.47 -3.59 -17.92
N THR A 350 -12.11 -4.65 -18.46
CA THR A 350 -11.82 -6.04 -18.10
C THR A 350 -11.55 -6.96 -19.30
N LEU A 351 -10.99 -8.15 -19.03
CA LEU A 351 -10.94 -9.25 -19.99
C LEU A 351 -12.35 -9.63 -20.49
N GLY A 352 -13.34 -9.67 -19.59
CA GLY A 352 -14.73 -9.99 -19.92
C GLY A 352 -15.31 -9.03 -20.95
N ASP A 353 -15.06 -7.72 -20.79
CA ASP A 353 -15.50 -6.71 -21.75
C ASP A 353 -14.83 -6.91 -23.10
N TYR A 354 -13.53 -7.18 -23.12
CA TYR A 354 -12.80 -7.48 -24.35
C TYR A 354 -13.38 -8.71 -25.06
N LEU A 355 -13.58 -9.81 -24.34
CA LEU A 355 -14.11 -11.06 -24.90
C LEU A 355 -15.56 -10.90 -25.38
N ALA A 356 -16.39 -10.11 -24.69
CA ALA A 356 -17.77 -9.83 -25.08
C ALA A 356 -17.87 -8.99 -26.35
N HIS A 357 -16.92 -8.06 -26.57
CA HIS A 357 -16.85 -7.24 -27.78
C HIS A 357 -16.06 -7.91 -28.91
N SER A 358 -15.31 -8.97 -28.62
CA SER A 358 -14.58 -9.72 -29.64
C SER A 358 -15.53 -10.60 -30.45
N ASP A 359 -15.35 -10.63 -31.77
CA ASP A 359 -16.00 -11.60 -32.67
C ASP A 359 -15.35 -13.01 -32.57
N ALA A 360 -14.66 -13.31 -31.47
CA ALA A 360 -14.01 -14.61 -31.27
C ALA A 360 -15.03 -15.69 -30.92
N ASP A 361 -14.77 -16.94 -31.33
CA ASP A 361 -15.57 -18.11 -30.94
C ASP A 361 -15.46 -18.40 -29.43
N GLU A 362 -16.48 -19.04 -28.86
CA GLU A 362 -16.51 -19.37 -27.42
C GLU A 362 -15.32 -20.24 -26.97
N ASP A 363 -14.81 -21.16 -27.80
CA ASP A 363 -13.64 -21.96 -27.44
C ASP A 363 -12.36 -21.09 -27.28
N VAL A 364 -12.24 -20.02 -28.07
CA VAL A 364 -11.12 -19.07 -27.96
C VAL A 364 -11.26 -18.25 -26.67
N LYS A 365 -12.49 -17.82 -26.34
CA LYS A 365 -12.78 -17.10 -25.08
C LYS A 365 -12.50 -17.97 -23.87
N GLU A 366 -12.93 -19.23 -23.89
CA GLU A 366 -12.67 -20.19 -22.81
C GLU A 366 -11.17 -20.48 -22.65
N LEU A 367 -10.42 -20.57 -23.75
CA LEU A 367 -8.97 -20.73 -23.68
C LEU A 367 -8.31 -19.52 -23.01
N TRP A 368 -8.73 -18.29 -23.36
CA TRP A 368 -8.27 -17.08 -22.67
C TRP A 368 -8.56 -17.14 -21.17
N GLU A 369 -9.79 -17.44 -20.79
CA GLU A 369 -10.18 -17.58 -19.39
C GLU A 369 -9.31 -18.61 -18.68
N HIS A 370 -9.08 -19.78 -19.29
CA HIS A 370 -8.26 -20.84 -18.70
C HIS A 370 -6.81 -20.41 -18.48
N LEU A 371 -6.20 -19.71 -19.44
CA LEU A 371 -4.84 -19.17 -19.30
C LEU A 371 -4.77 -18.18 -18.13
N VAL A 372 -5.73 -17.27 -18.04
CA VAL A 372 -5.81 -16.28 -16.95
C VAL A 372 -6.05 -16.97 -15.60
N CYS A 373 -6.95 -17.95 -15.53
CA CYS A 373 -7.16 -18.75 -14.32
C CYS A 373 -5.86 -19.42 -13.85
N SER A 374 -5.13 -20.04 -14.77
CA SER A 374 -3.89 -20.77 -14.45
C SER A 374 -2.77 -19.87 -13.94
N ASN A 375 -2.63 -18.68 -14.53
CA ASN A 375 -1.52 -17.79 -14.21
C ASN A 375 -1.78 -16.96 -12.94
N PHE A 376 -3.05 -16.64 -12.65
CA PHE A 376 -3.44 -15.85 -11.47
C PHE A 376 -4.08 -16.67 -10.35
N PHE A 377 -4.30 -17.97 -10.54
CA PHE A 377 -4.90 -18.89 -9.57
C PHE A 377 -6.34 -18.53 -9.16
N ILE A 378 -7.12 -18.04 -10.11
CA ILE A 378 -8.49 -17.54 -9.90
C ILE A 378 -9.51 -18.34 -10.71
N THR A 379 -10.79 -18.16 -10.39
CA THR A 379 -11.90 -18.79 -11.12
C THR A 379 -12.17 -18.10 -12.46
N PRO A 380 -12.88 -18.75 -13.41
CA PRO A 380 -13.23 -18.11 -14.69
C PRO A 380 -14.06 -16.83 -14.54
N GLU A 381 -14.96 -16.79 -13.56
CA GLU A 381 -15.75 -15.59 -13.27
C GLU A 381 -14.86 -14.41 -12.87
N GLU A 382 -13.81 -14.67 -12.11
CA GLU A 382 -12.83 -13.67 -11.70
C GLU A 382 -11.84 -13.35 -12.81
N ALA A 383 -11.46 -14.33 -13.62
CA ALA A 383 -10.61 -14.13 -14.79
C ALA A 383 -11.23 -13.10 -15.75
N ARG A 384 -12.55 -13.13 -15.94
CA ARG A 384 -13.29 -12.12 -16.70
C ARG A 384 -13.26 -10.72 -16.06
N LYS A 385 -12.95 -10.60 -14.77
CA LYS A 385 -12.85 -9.31 -14.04
C LYS A 385 -11.42 -8.78 -13.98
N VAL A 386 -10.44 -9.45 -14.59
CA VAL A 386 -9.04 -9.00 -14.63
C VAL A 386 -8.91 -7.77 -15.53
N PRO A 387 -8.22 -6.69 -15.10
CA PRO A 387 -8.10 -5.49 -15.92
C PRO A 387 -7.38 -5.74 -17.25
N GLY A 388 -7.90 -5.14 -18.33
CA GLY A 388 -7.30 -5.25 -19.66
C GLY A 388 -5.81 -4.86 -19.74
N PRO A 389 -5.36 -3.76 -19.10
CA PRO A 389 -3.94 -3.40 -19.01
C PRO A 389 -3.07 -4.47 -18.34
N VAL A 390 -3.58 -5.11 -17.27
CA VAL A 390 -2.87 -6.17 -16.55
C VAL A 390 -2.67 -7.39 -17.45
N ILE A 391 -3.70 -7.80 -18.19
CA ILE A 391 -3.59 -8.87 -19.20
C ILE A 391 -2.54 -8.50 -20.25
N SER A 392 -2.63 -7.28 -20.80
CA SER A 392 -1.71 -6.86 -21.85
C SER A 392 -0.25 -6.86 -21.40
N GLU A 393 0.04 -6.33 -20.21
CA GLU A 393 1.41 -6.24 -19.69
C GLU A 393 1.95 -7.61 -19.29
N TYR A 394 1.16 -8.40 -18.57
CA TYR A 394 1.57 -9.72 -18.10
C TYR A 394 1.91 -10.65 -19.27
N TYR A 395 1.00 -10.78 -20.23
CA TYR A 395 1.18 -11.70 -21.35
C TYR A 395 2.20 -11.21 -22.37
N HIS A 396 2.36 -9.89 -22.53
CA HIS A 396 3.47 -9.34 -23.33
C HIS A 396 4.82 -9.82 -22.79
N ASN A 397 5.04 -9.70 -21.48
CA ASN A 397 6.28 -10.14 -20.84
C ASN A 397 6.44 -11.67 -20.89
N LEU A 398 5.36 -12.42 -20.63
CA LEU A 398 5.39 -13.88 -20.62
C LEU A 398 5.70 -14.47 -22.00
N PHE A 399 5.05 -13.99 -23.07
CA PHE A 399 5.25 -14.53 -24.42
C PHE A 399 6.59 -14.16 -25.05
N LEU A 400 7.22 -13.08 -24.58
CA LEU A 400 8.57 -12.71 -24.97
C LEU A 400 9.66 -13.49 -24.22
N SER A 401 9.32 -14.18 -23.15
CA SER A 401 10.27 -14.96 -22.35
C SER A 401 10.73 -16.22 -23.07
N SER A 402 12.04 -16.47 -23.03
CA SER A 402 12.62 -17.76 -23.46
C SER A 402 12.50 -18.84 -22.36
N ARG A 403 12.08 -18.43 -21.17
CA ARG A 403 11.98 -19.21 -19.93
C ARG A 403 10.66 -18.87 -19.19
N PRO A 404 9.50 -19.17 -19.80
CA PRO A 404 8.22 -18.60 -19.37
C PRO A 404 7.69 -19.19 -18.06
N VAL A 405 8.04 -20.44 -17.71
CA VAL A 405 7.63 -21.08 -16.46
C VAL A 405 8.81 -21.88 -15.91
N ASN A 406 9.28 -21.47 -14.73
CA ASN A 406 10.44 -22.05 -14.07
C ASN A 406 10.15 -22.39 -12.61
N TYR A 407 10.73 -23.51 -12.17
CA TYR A 407 10.77 -23.90 -10.77
C TYR A 407 12.20 -23.74 -10.23
N ILE A 408 12.33 -23.20 -9.02
CA ILE A 408 13.60 -23.17 -8.29
C ILE A 408 13.94 -24.59 -7.85
N LEU A 409 15.15 -25.04 -8.19
CA LEU A 409 15.65 -26.35 -7.78
C LEU A 409 16.10 -26.33 -6.33
N GLY A 410 15.79 -27.38 -5.57
CA GLY A 410 16.08 -27.50 -4.14
C GLY A 410 15.09 -26.76 -3.25
N SER A 411 13.94 -26.32 -3.78
CA SER A 411 12.87 -25.56 -3.10
C SER A 411 13.13 -24.05 -2.89
N TRP A 412 12.12 -23.34 -2.39
CA TRP A 412 12.26 -21.92 -2.03
C TRP A 412 13.22 -21.67 -0.87
N ALA A 413 13.50 -22.69 -0.04
CA ALA A 413 14.50 -22.63 1.01
C ALA A 413 15.88 -22.20 0.48
N VAL A 414 16.21 -22.54 -0.77
CA VAL A 414 17.47 -22.14 -1.41
C VAL A 414 17.62 -20.61 -1.43
N ILE A 415 16.56 -19.88 -1.75
CA ILE A 415 16.60 -18.41 -1.80
C ILE A 415 16.45 -17.83 -0.39
N THR A 416 15.46 -18.30 0.39
CA THR A 416 15.17 -17.71 1.71
C THR A 416 16.31 -17.91 2.70
N ASN A 417 17.02 -19.05 2.67
CA ASN A 417 18.18 -19.29 3.52
C ASN A 417 19.36 -18.40 3.16
N GLN A 418 19.59 -18.12 1.87
CA GLN A 418 20.65 -17.22 1.44
C GLN A 418 20.37 -15.77 1.84
N LEU A 419 19.11 -15.32 1.69
CA LEU A 419 18.68 -14.00 2.17
C LEU A 419 18.87 -13.87 3.69
N ARG A 420 18.42 -14.89 4.44
CA ARG A 420 18.65 -14.98 5.89
C ARG A 420 20.13 -14.87 6.24
N GLN A 421 20.98 -15.67 5.60
CA GLN A 421 22.40 -15.70 5.86
C GLN A 421 23.04 -14.32 5.65
N LYS A 422 22.62 -13.58 4.61
CA LYS A 422 23.12 -12.21 4.37
C LYS A 422 22.77 -11.25 5.49
N ILE A 423 21.52 -11.32 5.98
CA ILE A 423 21.06 -10.50 7.10
C ILE A 423 21.89 -10.81 8.34
N GLU A 424 22.07 -12.09 8.67
CA GLU A 424 22.80 -12.55 9.86
C GLU A 424 24.30 -12.20 9.80
N ILE A 425 24.95 -12.33 8.64
CA ILE A 425 26.38 -11.99 8.45
C ILE A 425 26.67 -10.52 8.76
N SER A 426 25.69 -9.62 8.57
CA SER A 426 25.87 -8.20 8.87
C SER A 426 26.16 -7.94 10.35
N GLY A 427 25.70 -8.81 11.26
CA GLY A 427 25.76 -8.65 12.72
C GLY A 427 24.96 -7.45 13.28
N ARG A 428 24.23 -6.71 12.43
CA ARG A 428 23.47 -5.49 12.79
C ARG A 428 21.96 -5.68 12.75
N TRP A 429 21.51 -6.89 12.42
CA TRP A 429 20.10 -7.19 12.21
C TRP A 429 19.65 -8.35 13.09
N GLU A 430 18.49 -8.17 13.72
CA GLU A 430 17.81 -9.21 14.47
C GLU A 430 16.68 -9.82 13.64
N LEU A 431 16.54 -11.14 13.69
CA LEU A 431 15.40 -11.88 13.13
C LEU A 431 14.51 -12.34 14.29
N ALA A 432 13.49 -11.55 14.64
CA ALA A 432 12.57 -11.80 15.73
C ALA A 432 11.43 -12.74 15.29
N LEU A 433 11.58 -14.03 15.56
CA LEU A 433 10.60 -15.07 15.23
C LEU A 433 9.55 -15.23 16.34
N GLN A 434 8.36 -15.72 15.97
CA GLN A 434 7.19 -15.84 16.86
C GLN A 434 6.80 -14.51 17.52
N GLU A 435 7.13 -13.40 16.87
CA GLU A 435 6.98 -12.07 17.41
C GLU A 435 6.23 -11.19 16.41
N GLY A 436 4.90 -11.19 16.53
CA GLY A 436 4.04 -10.31 15.75
C GLY A 436 3.99 -8.91 16.36
N VAL A 437 4.08 -7.89 15.51
CA VAL A 437 3.81 -6.50 15.90
C VAL A 437 2.30 -6.33 16.12
N GLU A 438 1.93 -5.83 17.29
CA GLU A 438 0.53 -5.68 17.73
C GLU A 438 0.00 -4.26 17.54
N SER A 439 0.88 -3.26 17.66
CA SER A 439 0.52 -1.86 17.41
C SER A 439 1.73 -1.03 17.01
N ILE A 440 1.45 0.08 16.33
CA ILE A 440 2.42 1.10 15.97
C ILE A 440 1.94 2.47 16.46
N GLN A 441 2.85 3.22 17.06
CA GLN A 441 2.66 4.61 17.46
C GLN A 441 3.83 5.44 16.94
N TYR A 442 3.63 6.76 16.87
CA TYR A 442 4.71 7.68 16.57
C TYR A 442 4.88 8.65 17.72
N ALA A 443 6.06 8.64 18.31
CA ALA A 443 6.45 9.47 19.44
C ALA A 443 7.93 9.85 19.29
N ASP A 444 8.30 11.05 19.71
CA ASP A 444 9.70 11.51 19.72
C ASP A 444 10.46 11.33 18.39
N ARG A 445 9.76 11.58 17.28
CA ARG A 445 10.28 11.41 15.91
C ARG A 445 10.67 9.98 15.53
N LYS A 446 10.18 8.99 16.27
CA LYS A 446 10.42 7.56 16.04
C LYS A 446 9.09 6.81 15.96
N TYR A 447 9.11 5.68 15.28
CA TYR A 447 8.03 4.71 15.29
C TYR A 447 8.23 3.74 16.44
N GLN A 448 7.33 3.78 17.41
CA GLN A 448 7.31 2.85 18.52
C GLN A 448 6.46 1.66 18.13
N LEU A 449 7.08 0.50 18.03
CA LEU A 449 6.41 -0.76 17.74
C LEU A 449 6.29 -1.55 19.03
N LYS A 450 5.08 -2.05 19.29
CA LYS A 450 4.80 -2.91 20.43
C LYS A 450 4.55 -4.33 19.95
N THR A 451 5.22 -5.28 20.61
CA THR A 451 5.00 -6.72 20.47
C THR A 451 4.63 -7.29 21.85
N LYS A 452 4.42 -8.60 21.93
CA LYS A 452 4.23 -9.28 23.22
C LYS A 452 5.46 -9.23 24.13
N ASN A 453 6.64 -9.11 23.53
CA ASN A 453 7.92 -9.26 24.23
C ASN A 453 8.56 -7.91 24.57
N ARG A 454 8.31 -6.89 23.74
CA ARG A 454 9.03 -5.62 23.83
C ARG A 454 8.25 -4.46 23.22
N GLU A 455 8.74 -3.28 23.52
CA GLU A 455 8.35 -2.04 22.88
C GLU A 455 9.61 -1.27 22.49
N GLU A 456 9.80 -1.01 21.21
CA GLU A 456 11.04 -0.47 20.67
C GLU A 456 10.81 0.61 19.61
N CYS A 457 11.76 1.55 19.52
CA CYS A 457 11.69 2.69 18.62
C CYS A 457 12.55 2.51 17.36
N PHE A 458 12.03 2.97 16.23
CA PHE A 458 12.64 2.84 14.90
C PHE A 458 12.56 4.15 14.12
N ASP A 459 13.55 4.41 13.25
CA ASP A 459 13.57 5.55 12.33
C ASP A 459 12.64 5.35 11.12
N ARG A 460 12.48 4.10 10.70
CA ARG A 460 11.70 3.69 9.52
C ARG A 460 11.00 2.37 9.79
N VAL A 461 9.85 2.18 9.16
CA VAL A 461 9.08 0.94 9.21
C VAL A 461 8.72 0.51 7.81
N ILE A 462 9.00 -0.76 7.51
CA ILE A 462 8.64 -1.43 6.26
C ILE A 462 7.58 -2.49 6.57
N PHE A 463 6.44 -2.37 5.93
CA PHE A 463 5.35 -3.34 5.99
C PHE A 463 5.55 -4.35 4.87
N ALA A 464 5.96 -5.56 5.23
CA ALA A 464 6.22 -6.68 4.33
C ALA A 464 5.21 -7.83 4.52
N MET A 465 3.96 -7.48 4.81
CA MET A 465 2.88 -8.40 5.16
C MET A 465 1.66 -8.22 4.22
N PRO A 466 0.69 -9.15 4.21
CA PRO A 466 -0.51 -9.01 3.39
C PRO A 466 -1.23 -7.68 3.65
N VAL A 467 -1.74 -7.05 2.59
CA VAL A 467 -2.32 -5.69 2.61
C VAL A 467 -3.41 -5.56 3.67
N GLN A 468 -4.25 -6.57 3.83
CA GLN A 468 -5.34 -6.59 4.80
C GLN A 468 -4.83 -6.64 6.25
N GLN A 469 -3.66 -7.25 6.49
CA GLN A 469 -3.01 -7.21 7.81
C GLN A 469 -2.39 -5.84 8.08
N THR A 470 -1.85 -5.18 7.05
CA THR A 470 -1.40 -3.79 7.13
C THR A 470 -2.55 -2.85 7.49
N CYS A 471 -3.68 -2.93 6.78
CA CYS A 471 -4.88 -2.14 7.09
C CYS A 471 -5.35 -2.40 8.53
N LYS A 472 -5.36 -3.66 8.97
CA LYS A 472 -5.75 -4.03 10.34
C LYS A 472 -4.80 -3.46 11.40
N LEU A 473 -3.49 -3.51 11.18
CA LEU A 473 -2.50 -2.99 12.14
C LEU A 473 -2.54 -1.46 12.24
N LEU A 474 -2.84 -0.78 11.13
CA LEU A 474 -2.97 0.68 11.08
C LEU A 474 -4.36 1.19 11.47
N LYS A 475 -5.31 0.30 11.75
CA LYS A 475 -6.66 0.69 12.17
C LYS A 475 -6.63 1.49 13.47
N GLY A 476 -7.35 2.60 13.53
CA GLY A 476 -7.38 3.52 14.65
C GLY A 476 -6.17 4.45 14.76
N THR A 477 -5.20 4.34 13.85
CA THR A 477 -4.06 5.26 13.78
C THR A 477 -4.38 6.46 12.87
N PRO A 478 -3.61 7.57 12.96
CA PRO A 478 -3.75 8.68 12.02
C PRO A 478 -3.57 8.29 10.54
N TRP A 479 -2.97 7.12 10.26
CA TRP A 479 -2.71 6.65 8.90
C TRP A 479 -3.81 5.75 8.34
N GLU A 480 -4.76 5.25 9.16
CA GLU A 480 -5.89 4.41 8.71
C GLU A 480 -6.60 4.98 7.46
N PRO A 481 -6.91 6.28 7.37
CA PRO A 481 -7.71 6.80 6.26
C PRO A 481 -7.03 6.70 4.89
N PHE A 482 -5.69 6.61 4.84
CA PHE A 482 -4.94 6.45 3.59
C PHE A 482 -4.98 5.01 3.07
N LEU A 483 -5.40 4.07 3.91
CA LEU A 483 -5.50 2.66 3.56
C LEU A 483 -6.91 2.28 3.09
N ALA A 484 -7.87 3.22 3.16
CA ALA A 484 -9.27 3.01 2.81
C ALA A 484 -9.50 2.42 1.40
N PRO A 485 -8.77 2.82 0.33
CA PRO A 485 -8.92 2.19 -0.99
C PRO A 485 -8.58 0.69 -0.99
N TYR A 486 -7.71 0.26 -0.08
CA TYR A 486 -7.17 -1.10 -0.02
C TYR A 486 -7.85 -1.99 1.01
N GLU A 487 -8.76 -1.45 1.84
CA GLU A 487 -9.47 -2.20 2.90
C GLU A 487 -10.31 -3.35 2.36
N ASN A 488 -10.89 -3.18 1.17
CA ASN A 488 -11.78 -4.15 0.54
C ASN A 488 -11.04 -5.09 -0.42
N ASN A 489 -9.71 -4.98 -0.52
CA ASN A 489 -8.93 -5.91 -1.32
C ASN A 489 -9.18 -7.34 -0.86
N THR A 490 -9.35 -8.23 -1.82
CA THR A 490 -9.47 -9.68 -1.60
C THR A 490 -8.16 -10.39 -1.97
N ALA A 491 -7.87 -11.52 -1.32
CA ALA A 491 -6.66 -12.30 -1.56
C ALA A 491 -6.96 -13.50 -2.45
N THR A 492 -6.03 -13.91 -3.32
CA THR A 492 -6.17 -15.15 -4.08
C THR A 492 -5.91 -16.34 -3.17
N GLU A 493 -6.86 -17.28 -3.12
CA GLU A 493 -6.78 -18.49 -2.31
C GLU A 493 -7.07 -19.74 -3.14
N VAL A 494 -6.36 -20.82 -2.84
CA VAL A 494 -6.51 -22.11 -3.51
C VAL A 494 -6.58 -23.25 -2.50
N MET A 495 -7.09 -24.40 -2.93
CA MET A 495 -6.82 -25.65 -2.23
C MET A 495 -5.50 -26.22 -2.74
N VAL A 496 -4.63 -26.66 -1.83
CA VAL A 496 -3.37 -27.36 -2.15
C VAL A 496 -3.46 -28.77 -1.61
N TYR A 497 -3.10 -29.73 -2.44
CA TYR A 497 -3.15 -31.16 -2.15
C TYR A 497 -1.81 -31.79 -2.54
N ASP A 498 -0.89 -31.94 -1.58
CA ASP A 498 0.40 -32.57 -1.83
C ASP A 498 0.38 -34.04 -1.44
N ILE A 499 0.99 -34.86 -2.30
CA ILE A 499 1.16 -36.30 -2.11
C ILE A 499 2.62 -36.66 -2.40
N GLY A 500 3.33 -37.06 -1.35
CA GLY A 500 4.63 -37.70 -1.45
C GLY A 500 4.47 -39.22 -1.46
N LEU A 501 4.93 -39.86 -2.53
CA LEU A 501 4.83 -41.30 -2.79
C LEU A 501 6.19 -41.97 -2.59
N LYS A 502 6.18 -43.15 -1.95
CA LYS A 502 7.40 -43.95 -1.66
C LYS A 502 8.14 -44.35 -2.93
N ARG A 503 7.40 -44.54 -4.02
CA ARG A 503 7.91 -44.84 -5.35
C ARG A 503 7.11 -44.09 -6.41
N VAL A 504 7.70 -43.89 -7.58
CA VAL A 504 6.97 -43.39 -8.76
C VAL A 504 5.86 -44.39 -9.15
N VAL A 505 4.60 -43.95 -9.10
CA VAL A 505 3.44 -44.79 -9.50
C VAL A 505 3.13 -44.64 -10.99
N ALA A 506 3.20 -43.41 -11.49
CA ALA A 506 3.05 -43.06 -12.89
C ALA A 506 3.65 -41.67 -13.10
N SER A 507 4.31 -41.41 -14.23
CA SER A 507 4.72 -40.04 -14.60
C SER A 507 4.30 -39.76 -16.04
N PRO A 508 2.98 -39.65 -16.32
CA PRO A 508 2.50 -39.35 -17.66
C PRO A 508 2.75 -37.87 -18.03
N PHE A 509 2.69 -36.98 -17.04
CA PHE A 509 2.72 -35.53 -17.25
C PHE A 509 3.72 -34.86 -16.33
N SER A 510 4.25 -33.72 -16.77
CA SER A 510 4.83 -32.73 -15.85
C SER A 510 3.74 -31.88 -15.21
N TYR A 511 2.65 -31.65 -15.96
CA TYR A 511 1.49 -30.87 -15.53
C TYR A 511 0.24 -31.31 -16.31
N ILE A 512 -0.87 -31.51 -15.62
CA ILE A 512 -2.19 -31.79 -16.21
C ILE A 512 -3.22 -30.80 -15.64
N SER A 513 -3.87 -30.03 -16.52
CA SER A 513 -4.98 -29.13 -16.18
C SER A 513 -6.31 -29.81 -16.47
N ASP A 514 -7.16 -29.98 -15.48
CA ASP A 514 -8.58 -30.31 -15.67
C ASP A 514 -9.35 -29.01 -15.93
N MET A 515 -9.68 -28.79 -17.21
CA MET A 515 -10.41 -27.59 -17.63
C MET A 515 -11.84 -27.58 -17.12
N ASP A 516 -12.49 -28.71 -16.89
CA ASP A 516 -13.90 -28.75 -16.50
C ASP A 516 -14.06 -28.44 -15.02
N ASN A 517 -13.23 -29.06 -14.18
CA ASN A 517 -13.30 -28.90 -12.73
C ASN A 517 -12.43 -27.76 -12.20
N LYS A 518 -11.61 -27.13 -13.05
CA LYS A 518 -10.70 -26.02 -12.73
C LYS A 518 -9.70 -26.42 -11.62
N LEU A 519 -9.06 -27.56 -11.87
CA LEU A 519 -8.06 -28.20 -11.03
C LEU A 519 -6.82 -28.46 -11.86
N PHE A 520 -5.67 -28.64 -11.25
CA PHE A 520 -4.52 -29.21 -11.94
C PHE A 520 -3.64 -30.03 -11.01
N ILE A 521 -2.86 -30.95 -11.59
CA ILE A 521 -1.81 -31.69 -10.89
C ILE A 521 -0.47 -31.39 -11.57
N SER A 522 0.54 -31.05 -10.76
CA SER A 522 1.93 -30.98 -11.17
C SER A 522 2.72 -32.15 -10.61
N ASP A 523 3.49 -32.83 -11.45
CA ASP A 523 4.54 -33.76 -10.99
C ASP A 523 5.78 -32.92 -10.68
N VAL A 524 5.89 -32.51 -9.41
CA VAL A 524 6.95 -31.62 -8.95
C VAL A 524 8.30 -32.33 -9.08
N SER A 525 8.35 -33.63 -8.78
CA SER A 525 9.56 -34.46 -8.89
C SER A 525 10.05 -34.66 -10.32
N ALA A 526 9.17 -34.62 -11.34
CA ALA A 526 9.59 -34.64 -12.74
C ALA A 526 10.43 -33.41 -13.13
N THR A 527 10.17 -32.28 -12.47
CA THR A 527 10.97 -31.07 -12.64
C THR A 527 12.17 -31.10 -11.70
N ASP A 528 11.95 -31.33 -10.41
CA ASP A 528 12.97 -31.30 -9.37
C ASP A 528 12.96 -32.58 -8.52
N HIS A 529 13.84 -33.51 -8.88
CA HIS A 529 14.02 -34.78 -8.19
C HIS A 529 14.69 -34.64 -6.81
N THR A 530 15.23 -33.46 -6.48
CA THR A 530 15.92 -33.25 -5.19
C THR A 530 14.96 -33.10 -4.02
N LEU A 531 13.66 -32.96 -4.29
CA LEU A 531 12.60 -32.76 -3.29
C LEU A 531 12.02 -34.06 -2.73
N VAL A 532 12.51 -35.21 -3.18
CA VAL A 532 11.97 -36.54 -2.86
C VAL A 532 13.09 -37.48 -2.43
N PRO A 533 12.78 -38.51 -1.61
CA PRO A 533 13.73 -39.58 -1.35
C PRO A 533 14.03 -40.36 -2.64
N GLU A 534 15.11 -41.13 -2.63
CA GLU A 534 15.51 -41.94 -3.78
C GLU A 534 14.36 -42.84 -4.25
N GLY A 535 14.02 -42.76 -5.54
CA GLY A 535 12.92 -43.49 -6.16
C GLY A 535 11.52 -42.95 -5.89
N GLY A 536 11.37 -41.95 -5.00
CA GLY A 536 10.09 -41.35 -4.63
C GLY A 536 9.51 -40.40 -5.69
N GLN A 537 8.27 -39.96 -5.45
CA GLN A 537 7.55 -39.02 -6.31
C GLN A 537 6.78 -37.99 -5.48
N LEU A 538 6.74 -36.74 -5.92
CA LEU A 538 5.97 -35.67 -5.28
C LEU A 538 5.00 -35.07 -6.30
N LEU A 539 3.71 -35.23 -6.01
CA LEU A 539 2.63 -34.65 -6.78
C LEU A 539 1.98 -33.52 -5.99
N GLN A 540 1.68 -32.42 -6.66
CA GLN A 540 0.95 -31.30 -6.09
C GLN A 540 -0.30 -31.00 -6.92
N GLY A 541 -1.46 -31.19 -6.30
CA GLY A 541 -2.76 -30.80 -6.82
C GLY A 541 -3.15 -29.41 -6.34
N ILE A 542 -3.69 -28.58 -7.24
CA ILE A 542 -4.21 -27.24 -6.94
C ILE A 542 -5.64 -27.13 -7.45
N ALA A 543 -6.52 -26.52 -6.66
CA ALA A 543 -7.87 -26.15 -7.08
C ALA A 543 -8.11 -24.65 -6.91
N TYR A 544 -8.60 -23.99 -7.96
CA TYR A 544 -9.09 -22.62 -7.85
C TYR A 544 -10.39 -22.59 -7.04
N LEU A 545 -10.50 -21.64 -6.12
CA LEU A 545 -11.62 -21.52 -5.19
C LEU A 545 -12.43 -20.26 -5.48
N SER A 546 -13.74 -20.37 -5.33
CA SER A 546 -14.64 -19.20 -5.24
C SER A 546 -14.59 -18.61 -3.84
N ASP A 547 -14.92 -17.32 -3.74
CA ASP A 547 -15.01 -16.59 -2.47
C ASP A 547 -16.46 -16.33 -2.03
N SER A 548 -17.43 -16.52 -2.92
CA SER A 548 -18.83 -16.17 -2.66
C SER A 548 -19.63 -17.40 -2.25
N PHE A 549 -20.02 -17.43 -0.98
CA PHE A 549 -20.89 -18.46 -0.39
C PHE A 549 -21.96 -17.78 0.45
N ALA A 550 -23.18 -18.32 0.45
CA ALA A 550 -24.29 -17.83 1.27
C ALA A 550 -24.03 -18.06 2.76
N ASP A 551 -23.39 -19.18 3.11
CA ASP A 551 -23.01 -19.54 4.48
C ASP A 551 -21.79 -20.48 4.54
N GLU A 552 -21.34 -20.79 5.76
CA GLU A 552 -20.17 -21.63 6.00
C GLU A 552 -20.43 -23.11 5.66
N GLN A 553 -21.68 -23.57 5.66
CA GLN A 553 -22.04 -24.95 5.30
C GLN A 553 -21.90 -25.16 3.79
N GLU A 554 -22.39 -24.23 2.97
CA GLU A 554 -22.18 -24.23 1.52
C GLU A 554 -20.68 -24.22 1.19
N ARG A 555 -19.90 -23.38 1.88
CA ARG A 555 -18.45 -23.32 1.71
C ARG A 555 -17.78 -24.66 2.05
N LYS A 556 -18.21 -25.32 3.13
CA LYS A 556 -17.69 -26.64 3.51
C LYS A 556 -18.00 -27.70 2.45
N ASP A 557 -19.24 -27.77 1.98
CA ASP A 557 -19.68 -28.73 0.97
C ASP A 557 -18.96 -28.50 -0.37
N TYR A 558 -18.74 -27.23 -0.74
CA TYR A 558 -17.93 -26.87 -1.90
C TYR A 558 -16.49 -27.37 -1.78
N LEU A 559 -15.83 -27.18 -0.63
CA LEU A 559 -14.46 -27.64 -0.40
C LEU A 559 -14.35 -29.18 -0.36
N GLU A 560 -15.36 -29.87 0.16
CA GLU A 560 -15.44 -31.33 0.13
C GLU A 560 -15.61 -31.85 -1.30
N LYS A 561 -16.49 -31.21 -2.09
CA LYS A 561 -16.62 -31.49 -3.53
C LYS A 561 -15.29 -31.33 -4.26
N LYS A 562 -14.58 -30.21 -4.05
CA LYS A 562 -13.26 -29.96 -4.66
C LYS A 562 -12.22 -31.00 -4.23
N THR A 563 -12.24 -31.41 -2.96
CA THR A 563 -11.36 -32.48 -2.46
C THR A 563 -11.63 -33.78 -3.19
N LYS A 564 -12.90 -34.17 -3.33
CA LYS A 564 -13.29 -35.38 -4.05
C LYS A 564 -12.87 -35.33 -5.52
N GLN A 565 -13.15 -34.23 -6.23
CA GLN A 565 -12.75 -34.08 -7.63
C GLN A 565 -11.22 -34.17 -7.80
N MET A 566 -10.44 -33.63 -6.88
CA MET A 566 -8.98 -33.78 -6.89
C MET A 566 -8.54 -35.23 -6.68
N GLU A 567 -9.17 -35.96 -5.76
CA GLU A 567 -8.89 -37.38 -5.54
C GLU A 567 -9.30 -38.25 -6.73
N ASP A 568 -10.44 -37.98 -7.36
CA ASP A 568 -10.89 -38.64 -8.59
C ASP A 568 -9.90 -38.40 -9.75
N LEU A 569 -9.34 -37.19 -9.84
CA LEU A 569 -8.31 -36.83 -10.82
C LEU A 569 -7.00 -37.59 -10.57
N PHE A 570 -6.58 -37.72 -9.30
CA PHE A 570 -5.44 -38.57 -8.93
C PHE A 570 -5.69 -40.04 -9.25
N ASP A 571 -6.90 -40.55 -9.02
CA ASP A 571 -7.27 -41.94 -9.31
C ASP A 571 -7.18 -42.27 -10.80
N HIS A 572 -7.60 -41.32 -11.63
CA HIS A 572 -7.59 -41.48 -13.07
C HIS A 572 -6.16 -41.48 -13.63
N TYR A 573 -5.32 -40.49 -13.24
CA TYR A 573 -4.01 -40.29 -13.87
C TYR A 573 -2.83 -40.91 -13.12
N TYR A 574 -3.00 -41.26 -11.84
CA TYR A 574 -1.95 -41.82 -10.98
C TYR A 574 -2.49 -43.04 -10.19
N PRO A 575 -2.98 -44.09 -10.87
CA PRO A 575 -3.59 -45.23 -10.22
C PRO A 575 -2.61 -45.89 -9.23
N GLY A 576 -3.10 -46.22 -8.03
CA GLY A 576 -2.29 -46.80 -6.95
C GLY A 576 -1.59 -45.78 -6.05
N TRP A 577 -1.77 -44.47 -6.26
CA TRP A 577 -1.17 -43.42 -5.42
C TRP A 577 -1.49 -43.58 -3.92
N ARG A 578 -2.70 -44.07 -3.58
CA ARG A 578 -3.13 -44.24 -2.18
C ARG A 578 -2.26 -45.23 -1.42
N ASP A 579 -1.92 -46.36 -2.03
CA ASP A 579 -1.13 -47.42 -1.40
C ASP A 579 0.33 -47.01 -1.20
N GLU A 580 0.83 -46.15 -2.10
CA GLU A 580 2.21 -45.65 -2.09
C GLU A 580 2.40 -44.34 -1.31
N THR A 581 1.33 -43.76 -0.77
CA THR A 581 1.40 -42.50 -0.03
C THR A 581 2.26 -42.63 1.23
N ALA A 582 3.36 -41.87 1.27
CA ALA A 582 4.20 -41.64 2.45
C ALA A 582 3.81 -40.35 3.18
N VAL A 583 3.49 -39.30 2.41
CA VAL A 583 3.11 -37.99 2.93
C VAL A 583 1.86 -37.52 2.20
N LYS A 584 0.85 -37.08 2.95
CA LYS A 584 -0.32 -36.36 2.43
C LYS A 584 -0.47 -35.06 3.19
N ARG A 585 -0.60 -33.94 2.48
CA ARG A 585 -0.96 -32.63 3.04
C ARG A 585 -2.08 -32.03 2.21
N VAL A 586 -3.15 -31.62 2.88
CA VAL A 586 -4.24 -30.88 2.24
C VAL A 586 -4.44 -29.56 2.98
N SER A 587 -4.25 -28.44 2.27
CA SER A 587 -4.64 -27.11 2.73
C SER A 587 -5.87 -26.67 1.96
N LYS A 588 -7.00 -26.51 2.65
CA LYS A 588 -8.28 -26.13 2.02
C LYS A 588 -8.39 -24.64 1.70
N LYS A 589 -7.44 -23.82 2.17
CA LYS A 589 -7.46 -22.36 2.02
C LYS A 589 -6.04 -21.80 2.12
N ALA A 590 -5.23 -22.03 1.09
CA ALA A 590 -3.87 -21.50 0.99
C ALA A 590 -3.88 -20.19 0.19
N MET A 591 -3.43 -19.09 0.81
CA MET A 591 -3.25 -17.81 0.11
C MET A 591 -2.06 -17.89 -0.85
N VAL A 592 -2.29 -17.55 -2.12
CA VAL A 592 -1.28 -17.47 -3.18
C VAL A 592 -0.87 -16.01 -3.40
N ALA A 593 -1.85 -15.10 -3.49
CA ALA A 593 -1.61 -13.67 -3.66
C ALA A 593 -2.33 -12.83 -2.60
N SER A 594 -1.71 -11.78 -2.08
CA SER A 594 -2.35 -10.90 -1.07
C SER A 594 -3.46 -10.04 -1.67
N VAL A 595 -3.40 -9.77 -2.96
CA VAL A 595 -4.36 -8.95 -3.71
C VAL A 595 -4.67 -9.68 -5.00
N LYS A 596 -5.93 -10.05 -5.23
CA LYS A 596 -6.40 -10.59 -6.52
C LYS A 596 -6.25 -9.53 -7.61
N ASN A 597 -5.83 -9.91 -8.81
CA ASN A 597 -5.74 -9.01 -9.95
C ASN A 597 -7.11 -8.81 -10.63
N ILE A 598 -8.08 -8.22 -9.92
CA ILE A 598 -9.42 -7.92 -10.45
C ILE A 598 -9.72 -6.43 -10.30
N VAL A 599 -10.62 -5.87 -11.11
CA VAL A 599 -10.94 -4.43 -11.14
C VAL A 599 -11.43 -3.84 -9.80
N THR A 600 -11.95 -4.66 -8.88
CA THR A 600 -12.37 -4.20 -7.55
C THR A 600 -11.24 -4.12 -6.52
N ASN A 601 -10.03 -4.54 -6.90
CA ASN A 601 -8.85 -4.53 -6.06
C ASN A 601 -7.80 -3.54 -6.59
N GLU A 602 -6.98 -3.03 -5.69
CA GLU A 602 -5.88 -2.11 -6.01
C GLU A 602 -4.58 -2.57 -5.35
N LEU A 603 -3.46 -2.54 -6.07
CA LEU A 603 -2.15 -2.79 -5.48
C LEU A 603 -1.75 -1.62 -4.59
N LEU A 604 -1.22 -1.92 -3.41
CA LEU A 604 -0.73 -0.90 -2.48
C LEU A 604 0.58 -0.29 -3.02
N PRO A 605 0.68 1.03 -3.25
CA PRO A 605 1.94 1.66 -3.62
C PRO A 605 3.04 1.38 -2.59
N THR A 606 4.29 1.25 -3.04
CA THR A 606 5.42 1.03 -2.13
C THR A 606 5.66 2.20 -1.18
N ARG A 607 5.16 3.38 -1.56
CA ARG A 607 5.06 4.60 -0.77
C ARG A 607 3.70 5.23 -1.02
N LEU A 608 2.98 5.50 0.06
CA LEU A 608 1.79 6.34 0.03
C LEU A 608 2.20 7.76 0.43
N ASP A 609 1.71 8.75 -0.30
CA ASP A 609 2.02 10.15 -0.01
C ASP A 609 1.63 10.49 1.44
N HIS A 610 2.61 10.98 2.20
CA HIS A 610 2.48 11.39 3.61
C HIS A 610 2.13 10.29 4.62
N VAL A 611 2.13 9.02 4.20
CA VAL A 611 2.25 7.89 5.13
C VAL A 611 3.72 7.57 5.25
N PRO A 612 4.33 7.66 6.44
CA PRO A 612 5.78 7.66 6.54
C PRO A 612 6.36 6.24 6.65
N PHE A 613 5.68 5.29 6.02
CA PHE A 613 6.03 3.89 5.94
C PHE A 613 6.45 3.52 4.52
N TYR A 614 7.06 2.36 4.39
CA TYR A 614 7.27 1.71 3.11
C TYR A 614 6.46 0.42 3.10
N PHE A 615 5.96 0.04 1.94
CA PHE A 615 5.18 -1.17 1.75
C PHE A 615 5.84 -2.03 0.68
N CYS A 616 6.01 -3.31 0.94
CA CYS A 616 6.47 -4.26 -0.06
C CYS A 616 5.79 -5.62 0.10
N GLY A 617 5.74 -6.38 -0.99
CA GLY A 617 4.96 -7.60 -1.07
C GLY A 617 4.37 -7.79 -2.45
N ASP A 618 3.79 -8.96 -2.67
CA ASP A 618 3.02 -9.29 -3.87
C ASP A 618 1.67 -8.56 -3.96
N GLY A 619 1.19 -7.99 -2.85
CA GLY A 619 0.05 -7.08 -2.82
C GLY A 619 0.42 -5.61 -3.05
N CYS A 620 1.70 -5.31 -3.26
CA CYS A 620 2.21 -3.96 -3.47
C CYS A 620 2.60 -3.73 -4.93
N VAL A 621 2.64 -2.48 -5.37
CA VAL A 621 3.11 -2.10 -6.71
C VAL A 621 4.56 -2.59 -6.91
N GLY A 622 4.78 -3.31 -8.00
CA GLY A 622 6.06 -3.91 -8.36
C GLY A 622 5.98 -4.55 -9.74
N LYS A 623 7.12 -4.97 -10.28
CA LYS A 623 7.18 -5.71 -11.56
C LYS A 623 6.91 -7.20 -11.35
N GLY A 624 6.18 -7.79 -12.28
CA GLY A 624 5.83 -9.22 -12.26
C GLY A 624 4.64 -9.52 -11.37
N GLU A 625 4.38 -10.82 -11.18
CA GLU A 625 3.27 -11.34 -10.38
C GLU A 625 3.79 -12.18 -9.23
N LEU A 626 2.96 -12.48 -8.24
CA LEU A 626 3.28 -13.44 -7.16
C LEU A 626 4.65 -13.17 -6.49
N ALA A 627 5.59 -14.12 -6.57
CA ALA A 627 6.89 -14.03 -5.92
C ALA A 627 7.78 -12.94 -6.56
N GLU A 628 7.70 -12.78 -7.87
CA GLU A 628 8.44 -11.80 -8.67
C GLU A 628 8.11 -10.39 -8.22
N ARG A 629 6.83 -10.13 -7.95
CA ARG A 629 6.34 -8.86 -7.42
C ARG A 629 6.79 -8.61 -5.98
N ALA A 630 6.85 -9.67 -5.16
CA ALA A 630 7.40 -9.58 -3.80
C ALA A 630 8.89 -9.19 -3.82
N PHE A 631 9.69 -9.78 -4.72
CA PHE A 631 11.10 -9.40 -4.88
C PHE A 631 11.26 -7.98 -5.43
N SER A 632 10.53 -7.63 -6.48
CA SER A 632 10.70 -6.34 -7.16
C SER A 632 10.24 -5.17 -6.29
N SER A 633 9.10 -5.27 -5.60
CA SER A 633 8.63 -4.23 -4.67
C SER A 633 9.59 -4.04 -3.49
N ALA A 634 10.12 -5.13 -2.92
CA ALA A 634 11.09 -5.07 -1.83
C ALA A 634 12.42 -4.42 -2.26
N ARG A 635 12.90 -4.76 -3.45
CA ARG A 635 14.10 -4.13 -4.02
C ARG A 635 13.88 -2.63 -4.27
N LEU A 636 12.71 -2.23 -4.78
CA LEU A 636 12.37 -0.81 -4.96
C LEU A 636 12.38 -0.05 -3.64
N VAL A 637 11.76 -0.61 -2.60
CA VAL A 637 11.76 -0.03 -1.24
C VAL A 637 13.19 0.10 -0.69
N ALA A 638 13.98 -0.97 -0.76
CA ALA A 638 15.34 -0.96 -0.24
C ALA A 638 16.20 0.09 -0.96
N LYS A 639 16.10 0.18 -2.30
CA LYS A 639 16.83 1.20 -3.08
C LYS A 639 16.41 2.62 -2.70
N SER A 640 15.11 2.88 -2.56
CA SER A 640 14.62 4.19 -2.11
C SER A 640 15.20 4.57 -0.75
N ILE A 641 15.23 3.65 0.22
CA ILE A 641 15.82 3.92 1.54
C ILE A 641 17.34 4.13 1.43
N ILE A 642 18.04 3.36 0.60
CA ILE A 642 19.49 3.51 0.38
C ILE A 642 19.81 4.86 -0.28
N GLU A 643 18.97 5.32 -1.20
CA GLU A 643 19.09 6.63 -1.82
C GLU A 643 18.88 7.75 -0.80
N ASP A 644 17.87 7.62 0.07
CA ASP A 644 17.63 8.54 1.19
C ASP A 644 18.84 8.61 2.16
N LEU A 645 19.62 7.54 2.29
CA LEU A 645 20.86 7.50 3.11
C LEU A 645 22.06 8.18 2.45
N LYS A 646 22.13 8.20 1.11
CA LYS A 646 23.27 8.74 0.36
C LYS A 646 23.27 10.26 0.23
N VAL A 647 22.16 10.92 0.51
CA VAL A 647 22.09 12.39 0.57
C VAL A 647 22.83 12.83 1.84
N PRO A 648 24.05 13.41 1.74
CA PRO A 648 24.79 13.76 2.94
C PRO A 648 24.06 14.89 3.66
N ALA A 649 23.85 14.74 4.96
CA ALA A 649 23.57 15.85 5.85
C ALA A 649 24.77 16.80 5.79
N LYS A 650 24.72 17.80 4.91
CA LYS A 650 25.76 18.83 4.83
C LYS A 650 25.62 19.69 6.08
N VAL A 651 26.54 19.44 7.01
CA VAL A 651 26.75 20.14 8.29
C VAL A 651 26.67 21.65 8.14
#